data_AF-A0A956AT81-F1
#
_entry.id   AF-A0A956AT81-F1
#
_cell.length_a   1.000
_cell.length_b   1.000
_cell.length_c   1.000
_cell.angle_alpha   90.00
_cell.angle_beta   90.00
_cell.angle_gamma   90.00
#
_symmetry.space_group_name_H-M   'P 1'
#
loop_
_entity.id
_entity.type
_entity.pdbx_description
1 polymer ?
#
loop_
_entity_poly.entity_id
_entity_poly.type
_entity_poly.pdbx_seq_one_letter_code
_entity_poly.pdbx_strand_id
1 'polypeptide(L)'
;MRATFREQCAALYPTSAQARMVADEAGIATGRVRFDHGADVFWAEIINEAAEQGPAALNRLKLYVHREFPDVVPAPPPTAVTDAPEGPLAAWLDEQWRLLRRVKILGFQRQERVHLTLDEVFVELRTRVGFWGPACAEKMRFGPEVDGHMRDAHVELPGALALMVEAGKRGLILIGDPGAGKTTLLKHLFCRVRAEGSAAVGLPPDLQPVFLRFADLTEADRRSDGLAAFVRRVAGKRHGDAAEDLIGGRQLFLLDGLDEVRDAATRAAVCRWLEEEVHRWPQACFVASCRYAAWRGESRLANDFLPAEVEWLSEERVREYVPRWYRAVYLGLMVRPEKAEEAQERAAALLDALLDPERQVVYGLRQMTQNPMLLSLLCLVHYAGDALPERRVGLYHECVGFLLKTWAQEKGHAGLPVDQARLVLQPLAWAMHRQQAAGDGPKDRPMTFTGAEARAVVEGPLAGMPQLQLDAQDFLDTAREVCGVLSGTDVDTYEFPHLSFQEYLAASHAADEHLYDALVDGMGDAFWREAILLAFSMPGVFKPLMQAVVRRGEVAAHLDLLNEGFRLAPMVDPAPFLPALRRPRGWRAWFGRGPDLREVAAIFSLFRNRPLPTITAAAEAWADHPAVAAPVGIEAHRPGRFLRPAGSPVGIEWVEIAPGAFWMGSSNEKGHPVHDPEAWDNELPPFRLEMPTAYRIARHPTTNADYGVFVKATGREPPAEWSNSRFNAPKQPVVGVNWADARAFCDWLNTTAAVPAGWRADLPTEAEWEYAARGGDGRRYPWGDALPEAERANFGGQGLELVGRHPLGRSPWGVEEMAGTVWEWCL
;
A
#
# COMPACT_ATOMS: atom_id res chain seq x y z
N MET A 1 -5.29 22.53 -37.99
CA MET A 1 -6.30 22.89 -36.98
C MET A 1 -7.44 21.87 -36.91
N ARG A 2 -8.47 21.86 -37.79
CA ARG A 2 -9.54 20.83 -37.75
C ARG A 2 -9.02 19.39 -37.85
N ALA A 3 -8.02 19.15 -38.69
CA ALA A 3 -7.37 17.83 -38.81
C ALA A 3 -6.57 17.47 -37.55
N THR A 4 -5.72 18.39 -37.08
CA THR A 4 -4.93 18.28 -35.84
C THR A 4 -5.80 17.99 -34.60
N PHE A 5 -6.96 18.66 -34.49
CA PHE A 5 -7.93 18.42 -33.42
C PHE A 5 -8.52 17.00 -33.51
N ARG A 6 -8.95 16.55 -34.70
CA ARG A 6 -9.48 15.18 -34.85
C ARG A 6 -8.44 14.12 -34.50
N GLU A 7 -7.19 14.34 -34.88
CA GLU A 7 -6.08 13.44 -34.59
C GLU A 7 -5.78 13.37 -33.07
N GLN A 8 -5.72 14.53 -32.39
CA GLN A 8 -5.54 14.60 -30.95
C GLN A 8 -6.75 14.03 -30.19
N CYS A 9 -7.98 14.30 -30.63
CA CYS A 9 -9.19 13.69 -30.04
C CYS A 9 -9.27 12.18 -30.27
N ALA A 10 -8.85 11.68 -31.44
CA ALA A 10 -8.80 10.24 -31.70
C ALA A 10 -7.75 9.53 -30.82
N ALA A 11 -6.65 10.19 -30.49
CA ALA A 11 -5.67 9.70 -29.52
C ALA A 11 -6.21 9.72 -28.07
N LEU A 12 -7.00 10.75 -27.71
CA LEU A 12 -7.60 10.90 -26.37
C LEU A 12 -8.82 9.98 -26.13
N TYR A 13 -9.59 9.70 -27.19
CA TYR A 13 -10.84 8.94 -27.18
C TYR A 13 -10.89 7.92 -28.35
N PRO A 14 -10.13 6.80 -28.25
CA PRO A 14 -9.96 5.84 -29.33
C PRO A 14 -11.27 5.19 -29.82
N THR A 15 -12.32 5.24 -29.01
CA THR A 15 -13.65 4.68 -29.32
C THR A 15 -14.63 5.65 -30.00
N SER A 16 -14.23 6.89 -30.36
CA SER A 16 -15.20 7.89 -30.82
C SER A 16 -14.95 8.52 -32.19
N ALA A 17 -15.72 8.10 -33.18
CA ALA A 17 -15.82 8.75 -34.49
C ALA A 17 -16.77 9.99 -34.51
N GLN A 18 -17.24 10.48 -33.35
CA GLN A 18 -18.42 11.35 -33.24
C GLN A 18 -18.20 12.77 -32.68
N ALA A 19 -16.97 13.20 -32.39
CA ALA A 19 -16.73 14.56 -31.90
C ALA A 19 -17.12 15.63 -32.95
N ARG A 20 -18.05 16.54 -32.60
CA ARG A 20 -18.56 17.57 -33.51
C ARG A 20 -18.07 18.95 -33.07
N MET A 21 -17.35 19.63 -33.97
CA MET A 21 -16.94 21.01 -33.74
C MET A 21 -18.14 21.94 -33.90
N VAL A 22 -18.42 22.74 -32.87
CA VAL A 22 -19.52 23.71 -32.84
C VAL A 22 -18.88 25.09 -32.82
N ALA A 23 -18.52 25.63 -33.98
CA ALA A 23 -17.90 26.94 -34.07
C ALA A 23 -18.55 27.81 -35.15
N ASP A 24 -18.91 29.04 -34.78
CA ASP A 24 -19.15 30.16 -35.71
C ASP A 24 -17.81 30.86 -36.07
N GLU A 25 -17.83 31.74 -37.06
CA GLU A 25 -16.62 32.46 -37.51
C GLU A 25 -16.03 33.40 -36.44
N ALA A 26 -16.76 33.73 -35.37
CA ALA A 26 -16.33 34.64 -34.31
C ALA A 26 -15.44 33.95 -33.25
N GLY A 27 -15.70 32.68 -32.90
CA GLY A 27 -14.88 31.91 -31.95
C GLY A 27 -13.45 31.62 -32.45
N ILE A 28 -13.27 31.55 -33.78
CA ILE A 28 -11.96 31.39 -34.42
C ILE A 28 -11.12 32.68 -34.27
N ALA A 29 -11.76 33.85 -34.29
CA ALA A 29 -11.08 35.14 -34.14
C ALA A 29 -10.63 35.42 -32.69
N THR A 30 -11.32 34.86 -31.69
CA THR A 30 -10.97 35.02 -30.26
C THR A 30 -10.03 33.94 -29.73
N GLY A 31 -9.59 33.00 -30.57
CA GLY A 31 -8.69 31.92 -30.17
C GLY A 31 -9.33 30.90 -29.20
N ARG A 32 -10.66 30.75 -29.20
CA ARG A 32 -11.36 29.85 -28.28
C ARG A 32 -12.50 29.12 -29.02
N VAL A 33 -12.35 27.81 -29.20
CA VAL A 33 -13.23 27.00 -30.06
C VAL A 33 -13.97 25.97 -29.23
N ARG A 34 -15.30 25.89 -29.35
CA ARG A 34 -16.11 24.89 -28.64
C ARG A 34 -16.21 23.57 -29.41
N PHE A 35 -16.18 22.47 -28.67
CA PHE A 35 -16.39 21.11 -29.18
C PHE A 35 -17.33 20.36 -28.26
N ASP A 36 -18.25 19.61 -28.86
CA ASP A 36 -19.16 18.75 -28.13
C ASP A 36 -18.80 17.28 -28.44
N HIS A 37 -18.64 16.46 -27.40
CA HIS A 37 -18.40 15.02 -27.54
C HIS A 37 -19.30 14.24 -26.57
N GLY A 38 -20.37 13.64 -27.12
CA GLY A 38 -21.41 13.03 -26.31
C GLY A 38 -22.04 14.08 -25.38
N ALA A 39 -21.98 13.81 -24.08
CA ALA A 39 -22.50 14.67 -23.02
C ALA A 39 -21.51 15.77 -22.56
N ASP A 40 -20.27 15.76 -23.05
CA ASP A 40 -19.22 16.64 -22.53
C ASP A 40 -18.94 17.81 -23.48
N VAL A 41 -18.81 19.01 -22.90
CA VAL A 41 -18.45 20.24 -23.61
C VAL A 41 -16.97 20.51 -23.37
N PHE A 42 -16.25 20.80 -24.44
CA PHE A 42 -14.83 21.12 -24.43
C PHE A 42 -14.58 22.47 -25.10
N TRP A 43 -13.65 23.24 -24.57
CA TRP A 43 -13.13 24.46 -25.20
C TRP A 43 -11.68 24.27 -25.55
N ALA A 44 -11.31 24.48 -26.81
CA ALA A 44 -9.93 24.55 -27.19
C ALA A 44 -9.47 25.99 -27.31
N GLU A 45 -8.53 26.38 -26.45
CA GLU A 45 -7.81 27.64 -26.57
C GLU A 45 -6.63 27.48 -27.53
N ILE A 46 -6.58 28.38 -28.50
CA ILE A 46 -5.56 28.47 -29.52
C ILE A 46 -4.58 29.54 -29.07
N ILE A 47 -3.46 29.11 -28.49
CA ILE A 47 -2.41 30.03 -28.07
C ILE A 47 -1.35 30.06 -29.17
N ASN A 48 -1.09 31.27 -29.67
CA ASN A 48 0.00 31.52 -30.61
C ASN A 48 1.27 31.85 -29.80
N GLU A 49 2.22 30.93 -29.71
CA GLU A 49 3.49 31.13 -28.98
C GLU A 49 4.44 32.14 -29.67
N ALA A 50 4.04 32.76 -30.79
CA ALA A 50 4.87 33.69 -31.56
C ALA A 50 5.02 35.12 -30.96
N ALA A 51 4.62 35.38 -29.72
CA ALA A 51 4.83 36.70 -29.11
C ALA A 51 6.30 36.97 -28.71
N GLU A 52 7.14 35.94 -28.56
CA GLU A 52 8.53 36.10 -28.09
C GLU A 52 9.62 35.87 -29.15
N GLN A 53 9.32 35.32 -30.34
CA GLN A 53 10.36 34.90 -31.31
C GLN A 53 10.27 35.52 -32.72
N GLY A 54 9.48 36.58 -32.89
CA GLY A 54 9.49 37.40 -34.11
C GLY A 54 8.82 36.77 -35.35
N PRO A 55 8.72 37.53 -36.46
CA PRO A 55 7.71 37.31 -37.52
C PRO A 55 7.93 36.08 -38.42
N ALA A 56 8.97 35.28 -38.19
CA ALA A 56 9.38 34.19 -39.08
C ALA A 56 9.24 32.78 -38.48
N ALA A 57 8.75 32.63 -37.24
CA ALA A 57 8.49 31.32 -36.66
C ALA A 57 7.15 30.76 -37.21
N LEU A 58 7.21 29.67 -37.97
CA LEU A 58 6.03 28.89 -38.38
C LEU A 58 5.16 28.61 -37.14
N ASN A 59 3.93 29.14 -37.14
CA ASN A 59 2.91 29.05 -36.09
C ASN A 59 2.78 27.62 -35.52
N ARG A 60 3.41 27.33 -34.38
CA ARG A 60 3.01 26.20 -33.53
C ARG A 60 1.81 26.64 -32.69
N LEU A 61 0.62 26.40 -33.22
CA LEU A 61 -0.61 26.58 -32.47
C LEU A 61 -0.71 25.44 -31.46
N LYS A 62 -0.52 25.75 -30.17
CA LYS A 62 -0.89 24.80 -29.12
C LYS A 62 -2.38 24.91 -28.87
N LEU A 63 -3.03 23.74 -28.86
CA LEU A 63 -4.45 23.61 -28.66
C LEU A 63 -4.67 23.09 -27.23
N TYR A 64 -5.11 23.97 -26.34
CA TYR A 64 -5.40 23.60 -24.95
C TYR A 64 -6.87 23.27 -24.84
N VAL A 65 -7.20 21.99 -24.70
CA VAL A 65 -8.58 21.57 -24.50
C VAL A 65 -8.92 21.68 -23.02
N HIS A 66 -9.99 22.37 -22.69
CA HIS A 66 -10.54 22.46 -21.34
C HIS A 66 -11.88 21.76 -21.38
N ARG A 67 -12.10 20.74 -20.55
CA ARG A 67 -13.45 20.23 -20.32
C ARG A 67 -14.20 21.27 -19.51
N GLU A 68 -15.25 21.85 -20.08
CA GLU A 68 -16.09 22.79 -19.35
C GLU A 68 -17.00 22.00 -18.41
N PHE A 69 -16.84 22.24 -17.12
CA PHE A 69 -17.87 21.94 -16.13
C PHE A 69 -18.40 23.29 -15.65
N PRO A 70 -19.23 23.98 -16.45
CA PRO A 70 -19.86 25.18 -15.96
C PRO A 70 -20.75 24.78 -14.78
N ASP A 71 -20.82 25.64 -13.76
CA ASP A 71 -21.75 25.46 -12.64
C ASP A 71 -23.23 25.42 -13.12
N VAL A 72 -23.51 25.66 -14.43
CA VAL A 72 -24.85 25.90 -15.00
C VAL A 72 -25.13 25.35 -16.43
N VAL A 73 -24.19 24.77 -17.21
CA VAL A 73 -24.57 24.25 -18.58
C VAL A 73 -24.72 22.72 -18.58
N PRO A 74 -25.89 22.19 -18.99
CA PRO A 74 -26.17 20.77 -18.98
C PRO A 74 -25.40 20.03 -20.06
N ALA A 75 -24.62 19.04 -19.63
CA ALA A 75 -24.27 17.88 -20.45
C ALA A 75 -25.54 17.33 -21.14
N PRO A 76 -25.59 17.15 -22.48
CA PRO A 76 -26.78 16.60 -23.11
C PRO A 76 -27.03 15.16 -22.63
N PRO A 77 -28.30 14.81 -22.36
CA PRO A 77 -28.66 13.46 -21.93
C PRO A 77 -28.30 12.41 -23.00
N PRO A 78 -28.09 11.14 -22.62
CA PRO A 78 -27.79 10.07 -23.57
C PRO A 78 -28.89 9.97 -24.63
N THR A 79 -28.50 10.05 -25.90
CA THR A 79 -29.38 10.09 -27.09
C THR A 79 -29.91 8.72 -27.52
N ALA A 80 -29.91 7.70 -26.65
CA ALA A 80 -30.00 6.30 -27.08
C ALA A 80 -31.22 5.49 -26.60
N VAL A 81 -32.22 6.10 -25.94
CA VAL A 81 -33.45 5.37 -25.58
C VAL A 81 -34.60 5.88 -26.45
N THR A 82 -35.14 5.01 -27.31
CA THR A 82 -36.29 5.29 -28.18
C THR A 82 -37.60 5.58 -27.45
N ASP A 83 -37.62 5.37 -26.12
CA ASP A 83 -38.73 5.59 -25.20
C ASP A 83 -38.31 6.35 -23.93
N ALA A 84 -37.42 7.34 -24.06
CA ALA A 84 -37.06 8.19 -22.92
C ALA A 84 -38.30 8.98 -22.44
N PRO A 85 -38.58 9.02 -21.11
CA PRO A 85 -39.68 9.83 -20.60
C PRO A 85 -39.51 11.28 -21.04
N GLU A 86 -40.60 11.95 -21.40
CA GLU A 86 -40.65 13.37 -21.75
C GLU A 86 -41.15 14.21 -20.56
N GLY A 87 -40.91 15.52 -20.57
CA GLY A 87 -41.47 16.44 -19.59
C GLY A 87 -40.73 16.47 -18.22
N PRO A 88 -41.44 16.79 -17.12
CA PRO A 88 -40.83 16.99 -15.79
C PRO A 88 -40.03 15.80 -15.27
N LEU A 89 -40.50 14.57 -15.53
CA LEU A 89 -39.80 13.34 -15.15
C LEU A 89 -38.41 13.23 -15.80
N ALA A 90 -38.31 13.55 -17.09
CA ALA A 90 -37.05 13.53 -17.83
C ALA A 90 -36.03 14.50 -17.22
N ALA A 91 -36.49 15.71 -16.90
CA ALA A 91 -35.66 16.75 -16.30
C ALA A 91 -35.14 16.35 -14.92
N TRP A 92 -35.98 15.72 -14.10
CA TRP A 92 -35.58 15.19 -12.80
C TRP A 92 -34.55 14.06 -12.93
N LEU A 93 -34.80 13.08 -13.80
CA LEU A 93 -33.88 11.96 -14.04
C LEU A 93 -32.51 12.45 -14.55
N ASP A 94 -32.50 13.46 -15.41
CA ASP A 94 -31.25 14.04 -15.92
C ASP A 94 -30.51 14.85 -14.83
N GLU A 95 -31.21 15.55 -13.94
CA GLU A 95 -30.58 16.20 -12.78
C GLU A 95 -29.96 15.14 -11.86
N GLN A 96 -30.70 14.08 -11.52
CA GLN A 96 -30.19 13.00 -10.69
C GLN A 96 -29.01 12.28 -11.34
N TRP A 97 -29.09 11.98 -12.63
CA TRP A 97 -27.99 11.38 -13.38
C TRP A 97 -26.73 12.23 -13.29
N ARG A 98 -26.83 13.56 -13.46
CA ARG A 98 -25.68 14.47 -13.32
C ARG A 98 -25.11 14.50 -11.91
N LEU A 99 -25.94 14.39 -10.88
CA LEU A 99 -25.50 14.40 -9.49
C LEU A 99 -24.83 13.09 -9.09
N LEU A 100 -25.44 11.95 -9.42
CA LEU A 100 -24.98 10.62 -9.01
C LEU A 100 -23.76 10.15 -9.82
N ARG A 101 -23.61 10.62 -11.06
CA ARG A 101 -22.44 10.34 -11.92
C ARG A 101 -21.17 11.03 -11.43
N ARG A 102 -21.24 12.02 -10.53
CA ARG A 102 -20.05 12.70 -10.00
C ARG A 102 -19.39 11.85 -8.92
N VAL A 103 -18.10 11.56 -9.11
CA VAL A 103 -17.29 10.86 -8.10
C VAL A 103 -16.48 11.88 -7.33
N LYS A 104 -16.58 11.84 -6.00
CA LYS A 104 -15.66 12.54 -5.10
C LYS A 104 -14.50 11.61 -4.79
N ILE A 105 -13.27 11.97 -5.17
CA ILE A 105 -12.08 11.30 -4.63
C ILE A 105 -11.78 11.93 -3.27
N LEU A 106 -11.74 11.09 -2.23
CA LEU A 106 -11.34 11.44 -0.88
C LEU A 106 -9.93 12.06 -0.88
N GLY A 107 -9.74 13.22 -0.23
CA GLY A 107 -8.42 13.85 -0.05
C GLY A 107 -7.96 14.90 -1.08
N PHE A 108 -8.76 15.18 -2.13
CA PHE A 108 -8.45 16.17 -3.18
C PHE A 108 -9.10 17.56 -2.97
N GLN A 109 -9.55 17.91 -1.77
CA GLN A 109 -10.47 19.05 -1.57
C GLN A 109 -9.80 20.44 -1.61
N ARG A 110 -9.39 20.84 -2.82
CA ARG A 110 -8.97 22.14 -3.35
C ARG A 110 -7.47 22.44 -3.39
N GLN A 111 -6.84 21.95 -4.46
CA GLN A 111 -6.21 22.81 -5.48
C GLN A 111 -6.47 22.18 -6.87
N GLU A 112 -7.22 22.89 -7.71
CA GLU A 112 -7.64 22.57 -9.09
C GLU A 112 -8.68 21.43 -9.25
N ARG A 113 -9.82 21.75 -9.87
CA ARG A 113 -11.06 20.96 -9.85
C ARG A 113 -10.93 19.67 -10.69
N VAL A 114 -10.53 18.55 -10.08
CA VAL A 114 -10.67 17.22 -10.68
C VAL A 114 -12.13 16.80 -10.66
N HIS A 115 -12.83 16.95 -11.78
CA HIS A 115 -14.19 16.45 -11.92
C HIS A 115 -14.14 15.08 -12.61
N LEU A 116 -14.27 14.02 -11.82
CA LEU A 116 -14.36 12.66 -12.35
C LEU A 116 -15.80 12.21 -12.45
N THR A 117 -16.10 11.50 -13.53
CA THR A 117 -17.36 10.79 -13.69
C THR A 117 -17.21 9.33 -13.29
N LEU A 118 -18.32 8.74 -12.86
CA LEU A 118 -18.36 7.35 -12.42
C LEU A 118 -17.90 6.41 -13.53
N ASP A 119 -18.34 6.63 -14.77
CA ASP A 119 -17.99 5.79 -15.92
C ASP A 119 -16.49 5.78 -16.25
N GLU A 120 -15.74 6.81 -15.85
CA GLU A 120 -14.30 6.92 -16.14
C GLU A 120 -13.44 6.07 -15.20
N VAL A 121 -13.91 5.83 -13.97
CA VAL A 121 -13.14 5.20 -12.89
C VAL A 121 -13.77 3.88 -12.43
N PHE A 122 -15.06 3.69 -12.68
CA PHE A 122 -15.79 2.51 -12.22
C PHE A 122 -15.23 1.23 -12.84
N VAL A 123 -15.23 0.18 -12.02
CA VAL A 123 -14.89 -1.18 -12.38
C VAL A 123 -15.99 -2.07 -11.82
N GLU A 124 -16.51 -2.98 -12.65
CA GLU A 124 -17.66 -3.81 -12.29
C GLU A 124 -17.27 -4.80 -11.17
N LEU A 125 -17.95 -4.67 -10.03
CA LEU A 125 -17.74 -5.53 -8.88
C LEU A 125 -18.49 -6.85 -9.06
N ARG A 126 -17.90 -7.93 -8.55
CA ARG A 126 -18.58 -9.23 -8.51
C ARG A 126 -19.47 -9.31 -7.29
N THR A 127 -20.52 -10.09 -7.45
CA THR A 127 -21.50 -10.40 -6.42
C THR A 127 -21.65 -11.90 -6.30
N ARG A 128 -21.68 -12.39 -5.08
CA ARG A 128 -21.96 -13.79 -4.79
C ARG A 128 -23.42 -13.96 -4.42
N VAL A 129 -24.09 -14.83 -5.16
CA VAL A 129 -25.51 -15.17 -4.98
C VAL A 129 -25.60 -16.66 -4.65
N GLY A 130 -26.27 -17.01 -3.53
CA GLY A 130 -26.75 -18.38 -3.32
C GLY A 130 -25.96 -19.35 -2.43
N PHE A 131 -24.86 -18.98 -1.78
CA PHE A 131 -24.18 -19.89 -0.81
C PHE A 131 -23.74 -19.16 0.47
N TRP A 132 -24.12 -19.72 1.62
CA TRP A 132 -23.68 -19.30 2.95
C TRP A 132 -22.88 -20.44 3.58
N GLY A 133 -21.56 -20.40 3.43
CA GLY A 133 -20.66 -21.42 3.96
C GLY A 133 -20.51 -21.41 5.49
N PRO A 134 -19.84 -22.42 6.08
CA PRO A 134 -19.66 -22.58 7.53
C PRO A 134 -19.05 -21.36 8.25
N ALA A 135 -18.20 -20.59 7.58
CA ALA A 135 -17.60 -19.36 8.13
C ALA A 135 -18.62 -18.22 8.36
N CYS A 136 -19.74 -18.23 7.63
CA CYS A 136 -20.85 -17.29 7.84
C CYS A 136 -21.80 -17.79 8.94
N ALA A 137 -21.92 -19.12 9.11
CA ALA A 137 -22.70 -19.77 10.15
C ALA A 137 -22.11 -19.59 11.57
N GLU A 138 -20.78 -19.46 11.71
CA GLU A 138 -20.14 -19.12 13.00
C GLU A 138 -20.43 -17.67 13.44
N LYS A 139 -20.52 -16.72 12.49
CA LYS A 139 -20.81 -15.30 12.77
C LYS A 139 -22.30 -14.99 12.92
N MET A 140 -23.17 -15.89 12.47
CA MET A 140 -24.62 -15.70 12.48
C MET A 140 -25.26 -17.02 12.92
N ARG A 141 -25.69 -17.11 14.19
CA ARG A 141 -26.52 -18.22 14.67
C ARG A 141 -27.80 -18.31 13.82
N PHE A 142 -27.79 -19.16 12.80
CA PHE A 142 -28.98 -19.47 12.00
C PHE A 142 -29.55 -20.83 12.43
N GLY A 143 -30.88 -20.86 12.57
CA GLY A 143 -31.65 -22.10 12.61
C GLY A 143 -31.80 -22.72 11.21
N PRO A 144 -32.19 -23.99 11.13
CA PRO A 144 -32.25 -24.74 9.88
C PRO A 144 -33.58 -24.45 9.17
N GLU A 145 -33.53 -23.92 7.96
CA GLU A 145 -34.52 -24.11 6.86
C GLU A 145 -34.36 -22.99 5.83
N VAL A 146 -33.54 -23.24 4.80
CA VAL A 146 -33.73 -22.66 3.47
C VAL A 146 -33.55 -23.81 2.48
N ASP A 147 -34.67 -24.41 2.10
CA ASP A 147 -34.73 -25.46 1.09
C ASP A 147 -34.43 -24.91 -0.31
N GLY A 148 -33.71 -25.70 -1.10
CA GLY A 148 -33.83 -25.70 -2.57
C GLY A 148 -32.78 -24.91 -3.35
N HIS A 149 -31.79 -25.62 -3.86
CA HIS A 149 -31.16 -25.40 -5.18
C HIS A 149 -30.86 -23.96 -5.64
N MET A 150 -30.19 -23.13 -4.84
CA MET A 150 -29.45 -22.00 -5.41
C MET A 150 -28.03 -22.45 -5.77
N ARG A 151 -27.65 -22.26 -7.05
CA ARG A 151 -26.27 -22.45 -7.51
C ARG A 151 -25.43 -21.34 -6.91
N ASP A 152 -24.28 -21.69 -6.33
CA ASP A 152 -23.26 -20.73 -5.92
C ASP A 152 -22.77 -19.98 -7.17
N ALA A 153 -23.25 -18.75 -7.35
CA ALA A 153 -23.06 -17.98 -8.56
C ALA A 153 -22.27 -16.71 -8.23
N HIS A 154 -21.05 -16.64 -8.76
CA HIS A 154 -20.20 -15.44 -8.72
C HIS A 154 -20.44 -14.67 -10.02
N VAL A 155 -21.24 -13.62 -9.96
CA VAL A 155 -21.74 -12.89 -11.13
C VAL A 155 -21.58 -11.38 -10.93
N GLU A 156 -21.46 -10.63 -12.02
CA GLU A 156 -21.58 -9.16 -11.94
C GLU A 156 -23.02 -8.76 -11.58
N LEU A 157 -23.24 -7.50 -11.20
CA LEU A 157 -24.54 -7.02 -10.73
C LEU A 157 -25.70 -7.31 -11.71
N PRO A 158 -25.55 -7.15 -13.05
CA PRO A 158 -26.60 -7.55 -13.99
C PRO A 158 -27.00 -9.02 -13.90
N GLY A 159 -26.02 -9.91 -13.64
CA GLY A 159 -26.29 -11.34 -13.44
C GLY A 159 -27.03 -11.61 -12.13
N ALA A 160 -26.70 -10.88 -11.06
CA ALA A 160 -27.44 -10.99 -9.79
C ALA A 160 -28.89 -10.49 -9.92
N LEU A 161 -29.11 -9.41 -10.68
CA LEU A 161 -30.44 -8.90 -10.99
C LEU A 161 -31.24 -9.90 -11.84
N ALA A 162 -30.61 -10.55 -12.83
CA ALA A 162 -31.25 -11.61 -13.60
C ALA A 162 -31.65 -12.80 -12.71
N LEU A 163 -30.74 -13.25 -11.82
CA LEU A 163 -31.04 -14.32 -10.86
C LEU A 163 -32.17 -13.94 -9.88
N MET A 164 -32.26 -12.68 -9.46
CA MET A 164 -33.38 -12.16 -8.67
C MET A 164 -34.70 -12.34 -9.41
N VAL A 165 -34.75 -11.93 -10.68
CA VAL A 165 -35.94 -12.05 -11.53
C VAL A 165 -36.30 -13.53 -11.76
N GLU A 166 -35.31 -14.37 -12.06
CA GLU A 166 -35.49 -15.83 -12.24
C GLU A 166 -36.03 -16.51 -10.98
N ALA A 167 -35.58 -16.08 -9.80
CA ALA A 167 -36.05 -16.57 -8.50
C ALA A 167 -37.44 -16.04 -8.13
N GLY A 168 -38.08 -15.24 -9.00
CA GLY A 168 -39.38 -14.62 -8.73
C GLY A 168 -39.35 -13.59 -7.59
N LYS A 169 -38.16 -13.10 -7.24
CA LYS A 169 -37.97 -12.06 -6.22
C LYS A 169 -38.12 -10.69 -6.86
N ARG A 170 -38.57 -9.71 -6.06
CA ARG A 170 -38.76 -8.31 -6.50
C ARG A 170 -37.70 -7.37 -5.94
N GLY A 171 -36.95 -7.84 -4.94
CA GLY A 171 -35.88 -7.11 -4.30
C GLY A 171 -34.54 -7.83 -4.40
N LEU A 172 -33.45 -7.08 -4.54
CA LEU A 172 -32.09 -7.52 -4.32
C LEU A 172 -31.53 -6.75 -3.12
N ILE A 173 -30.93 -7.43 -2.14
CA ILE A 173 -30.24 -6.78 -1.02
C ILE A 173 -28.73 -7.01 -1.16
N LEU A 174 -28.01 -5.94 -1.47
CA LEU A 174 -26.55 -5.91 -1.57
C LEU A 174 -25.94 -5.80 -0.16
N ILE A 175 -25.22 -6.84 0.25
CA ILE A 175 -24.57 -6.93 1.56
C ILE A 175 -23.07 -6.90 1.36
N GLY A 176 -22.34 -6.18 2.20
CA GLY A 176 -20.88 -6.12 2.07
C GLY A 176 -20.26 -5.26 3.15
N ASP A 177 -18.94 -5.33 3.27
CA ASP A 177 -18.18 -4.57 4.25
C ASP A 177 -18.11 -3.06 3.95
N PRO A 178 -17.71 -2.22 4.93
CA PRO A 178 -17.46 -0.80 4.69
C PRO A 178 -16.42 -0.59 3.58
N GLY A 179 -16.67 0.38 2.70
CA GLY A 179 -15.78 0.66 1.57
C GLY A 179 -15.83 -0.35 0.40
N ALA A 180 -16.61 -1.44 0.50
CA ALA A 180 -16.75 -2.43 -0.58
C ALA A 180 -17.39 -1.90 -1.87
N GLY A 181 -17.93 -0.67 -1.88
CA GLY A 181 -18.46 -0.03 -3.10
C GLY A 181 -19.96 -0.19 -3.35
N LYS A 182 -20.76 -0.62 -2.36
CA LYS A 182 -22.22 -0.79 -2.48
C LYS A 182 -22.96 0.46 -3.00
N THR A 183 -22.74 1.61 -2.36
CA THR A 183 -23.30 2.90 -2.82
C THR A 183 -22.86 3.24 -4.24
N THR A 184 -21.60 2.96 -4.57
CA THR A 184 -21.04 3.18 -5.91
C THR A 184 -21.70 2.29 -6.96
N LEU A 185 -21.99 1.02 -6.64
CA LEU A 185 -22.76 0.11 -7.48
C LEU A 185 -24.18 0.61 -7.73
N LEU A 186 -24.89 1.08 -6.69
CA LEU A 186 -26.24 1.63 -6.86
C LEU A 186 -26.25 2.88 -7.75
N LYS A 187 -25.26 3.78 -7.56
CA LYS A 187 -25.10 4.96 -8.42
C LYS A 187 -24.81 4.58 -9.87
N HIS A 188 -23.92 3.59 -10.08
CA HIS A 188 -23.61 3.09 -11.41
C HIS A 188 -24.84 2.46 -12.07
N LEU A 189 -25.61 1.66 -11.33
CA LEU A 189 -26.85 1.06 -11.81
C LEU A 189 -27.87 2.13 -12.22
N PHE A 190 -28.03 3.20 -11.43
CA PHE A 190 -28.86 4.35 -11.84
C PHE A 190 -28.40 4.91 -13.18
N CYS A 191 -27.10 5.20 -13.30
CA CYS A 191 -26.52 5.79 -14.52
C CYS A 191 -26.69 4.89 -15.74
N ARG A 192 -26.48 3.59 -15.57
CA ARG A 192 -26.59 2.58 -16.63
C ARG A 192 -28.03 2.38 -17.08
N VAL A 193 -28.97 2.26 -16.15
CA VAL A 193 -30.40 2.15 -16.49
C VAL A 193 -30.88 3.42 -17.21
N ARG A 194 -30.46 4.60 -16.79
CA ARG A 194 -30.81 5.85 -17.49
C ARG A 194 -30.22 5.92 -18.90
N ALA A 195 -29.03 5.37 -19.13
CA ALA A 195 -28.34 5.44 -20.42
C ALA A 195 -28.72 4.32 -21.40
N GLU A 196 -28.89 3.09 -20.91
CA GLU A 196 -29.04 1.86 -21.70
C GLU A 196 -30.44 1.22 -21.55
N GLY A 197 -31.24 1.67 -20.58
CA GLY A 197 -32.52 1.06 -20.22
C GLY A 197 -32.37 -0.11 -19.23
N SER A 198 -33.47 -0.45 -18.55
CA SER A 198 -33.48 -1.50 -17.52
C SER A 198 -33.28 -2.92 -18.07
N ALA A 199 -33.68 -3.17 -19.30
CA ALA A 199 -33.46 -4.47 -19.96
C ALA A 199 -31.96 -4.80 -20.15
N ALA A 200 -31.11 -3.77 -20.35
CA ALA A 200 -29.67 -3.96 -20.54
C ALA A 200 -28.95 -4.49 -19.29
N VAL A 201 -29.57 -4.35 -18.11
CA VAL A 201 -29.02 -4.81 -16.82
C VAL A 201 -29.75 -6.04 -16.27
N GLY A 202 -30.52 -6.74 -17.10
CA GLY A 202 -31.22 -7.97 -16.71
C GLY A 202 -32.52 -7.76 -15.93
N LEU A 203 -33.05 -6.53 -15.93
CA LEU A 203 -34.33 -6.19 -15.29
C LEU A 203 -35.47 -6.13 -16.32
N PRO A 204 -36.74 -6.16 -15.86
CA PRO A 204 -37.87 -5.90 -16.74
C PRO A 204 -37.72 -4.57 -17.50
N PRO A 205 -38.19 -4.46 -18.76
CA PRO A 205 -38.10 -3.22 -19.53
C PRO A 205 -38.93 -2.09 -18.90
N ASP A 206 -38.59 -0.86 -19.28
CA ASP A 206 -39.29 0.39 -18.95
C ASP A 206 -39.28 0.80 -17.47
N LEU A 207 -38.33 0.30 -16.67
CA LEU A 207 -38.17 0.73 -15.28
C LEU A 207 -37.40 2.06 -15.20
N GLN A 208 -37.95 3.03 -14.47
CA GLN A 208 -37.30 4.30 -14.20
C GLN A 208 -36.53 4.24 -12.87
N PRO A 209 -35.22 4.56 -12.84
CA PRO A 209 -34.43 4.44 -11.63
C PRO A 209 -34.72 5.60 -10.66
N VAL A 210 -34.87 5.29 -9.38
CA VAL A 210 -35.08 6.25 -8.30
C VAL A 210 -34.10 5.95 -7.18
N PHE A 211 -33.16 6.87 -6.93
CA PHE A 211 -32.18 6.72 -5.86
C PHE A 211 -32.65 7.42 -4.58
N LEU A 212 -32.70 6.68 -3.48
CA LEU A 212 -33.16 7.13 -2.16
C LEU A 212 -32.19 6.60 -1.09
N ARG A 213 -31.92 7.38 -0.05
CA ARG A 213 -31.11 6.91 1.10
C ARG A 213 -32.01 6.62 2.29
N PHE A 214 -31.76 5.51 2.99
CA PHE A 214 -32.52 5.19 4.20
C PHE A 214 -32.30 6.22 5.31
N ALA A 215 -31.12 6.85 5.40
CA ALA A 215 -30.86 7.94 6.34
C ALA A 215 -31.80 9.14 6.15
N ASP A 216 -32.30 9.37 4.93
CA ASP A 216 -33.20 10.47 4.64
C ASP A 216 -34.67 10.12 4.98
N LEU A 217 -35.01 8.86 5.26
CA LEU A 217 -36.37 8.38 5.53
C LEU A 217 -36.87 8.80 6.92
N THR A 218 -38.05 9.43 6.98
CA THR A 218 -38.63 9.89 8.24
C THR A 218 -39.78 9.00 8.72
N GLU A 219 -40.08 9.06 10.03
CA GLU A 219 -41.27 8.43 10.62
C GLU A 219 -42.58 8.94 9.95
N ALA A 220 -42.61 10.23 9.57
CA ALA A 220 -43.77 10.84 8.94
C ALA A 220 -44.03 10.28 7.53
N ASP A 221 -42.96 10.00 6.76
CA ASP A 221 -43.11 9.34 5.45
C ASP A 221 -43.73 7.96 5.62
N ARG A 222 -43.20 7.13 6.54
CA ARG A 222 -43.69 5.76 6.80
C ARG A 222 -45.14 5.70 7.26
N ARG A 223 -45.60 6.70 8.00
CA ARG A 223 -46.97 6.74 8.58
C ARG A 223 -48.02 7.41 7.68
N SER A 224 -47.60 8.15 6.66
CA SER A 224 -48.51 8.86 5.76
C SER A 224 -48.88 7.99 4.55
N ASP A 225 -48.18 8.18 3.43
CA ASP A 225 -48.37 7.43 2.18
C ASP A 225 -47.13 6.57 1.84
N GLY A 226 -46.30 6.31 2.86
CA GLY A 226 -45.16 5.41 2.75
C GLY A 226 -44.13 5.86 1.73
N LEU A 227 -43.77 4.96 0.81
CA LEU A 227 -42.75 5.23 -0.22
C LEU A 227 -43.15 6.37 -1.16
N ALA A 228 -44.46 6.55 -1.44
CA ALA A 228 -44.94 7.66 -2.26
C ALA A 228 -44.69 9.01 -1.58
N ALA A 229 -44.97 9.12 -0.27
CA ALA A 229 -44.65 10.32 0.51
C ALA A 229 -43.15 10.63 0.49
N PHE A 230 -42.32 9.58 0.59
CA PHE A 230 -40.87 9.74 0.53
C PHE A 230 -40.41 10.27 -0.85
N VAL A 231 -40.91 9.69 -1.95
CA VAL A 231 -40.63 10.16 -3.32
C VAL A 231 -41.05 11.61 -3.49
N ARG A 232 -42.25 12.00 -3.04
CA ARG A 232 -42.71 13.41 -3.08
C ARG A 232 -41.78 14.35 -2.34
N ARG A 233 -41.27 13.95 -1.18
CA ARG A 233 -40.37 14.81 -0.40
C ARG A 233 -39.00 14.98 -1.07
N VAL A 234 -38.49 13.94 -1.72
CA VAL A 234 -37.18 13.97 -2.39
C VAL A 234 -37.26 14.66 -3.76
N ALA A 235 -38.24 14.30 -4.60
CA ALA A 235 -38.40 14.86 -5.93
C ALA A 235 -39.16 16.20 -5.96
N GLY A 236 -40.17 16.37 -5.10
CA GLY A 236 -41.11 17.49 -5.13
C GLY A 236 -40.56 18.84 -4.68
N LYS A 237 -39.37 18.90 -4.05
CA LYS A 237 -38.73 20.18 -3.67
C LYS A 237 -38.36 21.08 -4.86
N ARG A 238 -38.11 20.47 -6.03
CA ARG A 238 -37.72 21.18 -7.27
C ARG A 238 -38.55 20.78 -8.47
N HIS A 239 -39.11 19.57 -8.47
CA HIS A 239 -39.87 19.00 -9.60
C HIS A 239 -41.15 18.33 -9.09
N GLY A 240 -42.12 19.14 -8.65
CA GLY A 240 -43.40 18.68 -8.08
C GLY A 240 -44.14 17.67 -8.97
N ASP A 241 -44.27 17.99 -10.26
CA ASP A 241 -45.00 17.15 -11.22
C ASP A 241 -44.26 15.83 -11.51
N ALA A 242 -42.92 15.84 -11.50
CA ALA A 242 -42.11 14.64 -11.69
C ALA A 242 -42.32 13.61 -10.57
N ALA A 243 -42.66 14.06 -9.36
CA ALA A 243 -42.90 13.15 -8.25
C ALA A 243 -44.15 12.28 -8.49
N GLU A 244 -45.23 12.85 -9.04
CA GLU A 244 -46.44 12.07 -9.33
C GLU A 244 -46.23 11.15 -10.53
N ASP A 245 -45.50 11.59 -11.56
CA ASP A 245 -45.09 10.73 -12.68
C ASP A 245 -44.25 9.54 -12.21
N LEU A 246 -43.32 9.78 -11.29
CA LEU A 246 -42.53 8.74 -10.63
C LEU A 246 -43.38 7.80 -9.79
N ILE A 247 -44.50 8.25 -9.22
CA ILE A 247 -45.37 7.40 -8.39
C ILE A 247 -46.29 6.54 -9.27
N GLY A 248 -46.77 7.07 -10.39
CA GLY A 248 -47.68 6.37 -11.29
C GLY A 248 -47.02 5.39 -12.29
N GLY A 249 -45.70 5.45 -12.48
CA GLY A 249 -44.97 4.66 -13.47
C GLY A 249 -44.55 3.24 -13.04
N ARG A 250 -43.51 2.70 -13.69
CA ARG A 250 -42.78 1.50 -13.24
C ARG A 250 -41.39 1.89 -12.78
N GLN A 251 -41.02 1.54 -11.55
CA GLN A 251 -39.81 2.07 -10.90
C GLN A 251 -38.79 0.98 -10.60
N LEU A 252 -37.53 1.37 -10.64
CA LEU A 252 -36.43 0.69 -9.98
C LEU A 252 -36.00 1.52 -8.77
N PHE A 253 -36.42 1.13 -7.57
CA PHE A 253 -36.03 1.80 -6.34
C PHE A 253 -34.65 1.32 -5.89
N LEU A 254 -33.69 2.25 -5.85
CA LEU A 254 -32.33 2.04 -5.39
C LEU A 254 -32.21 2.67 -3.99
N LEU A 255 -32.21 1.83 -2.95
CA LEU A 255 -32.31 2.23 -1.55
C LEU A 255 -30.95 2.02 -0.85
N ASP A 256 -30.21 3.11 -0.62
CA ASP A 256 -28.86 3.04 -0.10
C ASP A 256 -28.79 3.19 1.43
N GLY A 257 -27.96 2.35 2.07
CA GLY A 257 -27.51 2.52 3.45
C GLY A 257 -28.53 2.11 4.50
N LEU A 258 -29.11 0.90 4.45
CA LEU A 258 -30.03 0.42 5.49
C LEU A 258 -29.37 0.38 6.88
N ASP A 259 -28.05 0.21 6.90
CA ASP A 259 -27.25 0.33 8.12
C ASP A 259 -27.35 1.73 8.73
N GLU A 260 -27.46 2.81 7.96
CA GLU A 260 -27.49 4.20 8.46
C GLU A 260 -28.75 4.54 9.31
N VAL A 261 -29.70 3.62 9.46
CA VAL A 261 -30.88 3.80 10.31
C VAL A 261 -30.52 3.67 11.80
N ARG A 262 -30.87 4.74 12.55
CA ARG A 262 -30.38 5.09 13.89
C ARG A 262 -30.32 3.99 14.94
N ASP A 263 -31.30 3.09 14.96
CA ASP A 263 -31.39 2.05 15.99
C ASP A 263 -31.97 0.76 15.43
N ALA A 264 -31.66 -0.37 16.10
CA ALA A 264 -32.03 -1.69 15.62
C ALA A 264 -33.55 -1.93 15.55
N ALA A 265 -34.33 -1.32 16.47
CA ALA A 265 -35.78 -1.47 16.49
C ALA A 265 -36.43 -0.71 15.33
N THR A 266 -35.99 0.53 15.10
CA THR A 266 -36.40 1.34 13.94
C THR A 266 -35.97 0.68 12.64
N ARG A 267 -34.75 0.13 12.56
CA ARG A 267 -34.27 -0.60 11.38
C ARG A 267 -35.12 -1.85 11.11
N ALA A 268 -35.47 -2.62 12.13
CA ALA A 268 -36.41 -3.73 11.99
C ALA A 268 -37.80 -3.26 11.52
N ALA A 269 -38.29 -2.11 12.03
CA ALA A 269 -39.52 -1.51 11.57
C ALA A 269 -39.43 -1.02 10.11
N VAL A 270 -38.29 -0.50 9.67
CA VAL A 270 -38.01 -0.12 8.28
C VAL A 270 -37.95 -1.36 7.38
N CYS A 271 -37.35 -2.46 7.83
CA CYS A 271 -37.36 -3.73 7.07
C CYS A 271 -38.79 -4.24 6.85
N ARG A 272 -39.60 -4.30 7.92
CA ARG A 272 -41.02 -4.70 7.81
C ARG A 272 -41.80 -3.76 6.90
N TRP A 273 -41.64 -2.45 7.08
CA TRP A 273 -42.26 -1.44 6.23
C TRP A 273 -41.86 -1.63 4.76
N LEU A 274 -40.58 -1.89 4.47
CA LEU A 274 -40.12 -2.08 3.10
C LEU A 274 -40.71 -3.35 2.49
N GLU A 275 -40.77 -4.47 3.22
CA GLU A 275 -41.43 -5.69 2.75
C GLU A 275 -42.92 -5.43 2.42
N GLU A 276 -43.62 -4.60 3.20
CA GLU A 276 -44.98 -4.15 2.88
C GLU A 276 -45.05 -3.23 1.64
N GLU A 277 -44.10 -2.30 1.47
CA GLU A 277 -44.03 -1.43 0.29
C GLU A 277 -43.80 -2.25 -0.99
N VAL A 278 -42.96 -3.28 -0.95
CA VAL A 278 -42.74 -4.16 -2.12
C VAL A 278 -44.06 -4.75 -2.62
N HIS A 279 -45.01 -5.05 -1.73
CA HIS A 279 -46.36 -5.49 -2.10
C HIS A 279 -47.27 -4.36 -2.60
N ARG A 280 -47.15 -3.14 -2.07
CA ARG A 280 -47.90 -1.97 -2.52
C ARG A 280 -47.46 -1.45 -3.89
N TRP A 281 -46.24 -1.78 -4.32
CA TRP A 281 -45.67 -1.41 -5.61
C TRP A 281 -45.43 -2.64 -6.51
N PRO A 282 -46.49 -3.30 -7.01
CA PRO A 282 -46.38 -4.59 -7.71
C PRO A 282 -45.62 -4.52 -9.04
N GLN A 283 -45.50 -3.32 -9.63
CA GLN A 283 -44.79 -3.12 -10.90
C GLN A 283 -43.35 -2.61 -10.73
N ALA A 284 -42.90 -2.42 -9.48
CA ALA A 284 -41.57 -1.92 -9.18
C ALA A 284 -40.58 -3.05 -8.85
N CYS A 285 -39.29 -2.77 -9.06
CA CYS A 285 -38.17 -3.57 -8.59
C CYS A 285 -37.37 -2.79 -7.55
N PHE A 286 -36.74 -3.49 -6.62
CA PHE A 286 -36.03 -2.90 -5.50
C PHE A 286 -34.59 -3.41 -5.46
N VAL A 287 -33.64 -2.51 -5.22
CA VAL A 287 -32.26 -2.87 -4.88
C VAL A 287 -31.89 -2.06 -3.65
N ALA A 288 -31.64 -2.75 -2.54
CA ALA A 288 -31.24 -2.12 -1.29
C ALA A 288 -29.77 -2.45 -0.98
N SER A 289 -29.09 -1.61 -0.18
CA SER A 289 -27.74 -1.89 0.33
C SER A 289 -27.69 -1.92 1.86
N CYS A 290 -26.84 -2.76 2.44
CA CYS A 290 -26.64 -2.85 3.89
C CYS A 290 -25.23 -3.39 4.24
N ARG A 291 -24.73 -3.09 5.44
CA ARG A 291 -23.56 -3.76 6.04
C ARG A 291 -23.92 -5.08 6.73
N TYR A 292 -22.98 -6.02 6.80
CA TYR A 292 -23.14 -7.26 7.57
C TYR A 292 -23.50 -7.04 9.04
N ALA A 293 -22.97 -5.98 9.66
CA ALA A 293 -23.21 -5.68 11.07
C ALA A 293 -24.68 -5.37 11.36
N ALA A 294 -25.34 -4.64 10.46
CA ALA A 294 -26.72 -4.20 10.59
C ALA A 294 -27.73 -5.25 10.11
N TRP A 295 -27.31 -6.21 9.27
CA TRP A 295 -28.16 -7.27 8.71
C TRP A 295 -28.28 -8.50 9.62
N ARG A 296 -28.95 -8.37 10.77
CA ARG A 296 -29.11 -9.43 11.78
C ARG A 296 -30.53 -9.47 12.37
N GLY A 297 -30.97 -10.65 12.79
CA GLY A 297 -32.27 -10.83 13.46
C GLY A 297 -33.45 -10.30 12.63
N GLU A 298 -34.31 -9.50 13.26
CA GLU A 298 -35.47 -8.84 12.62
C GLU A 298 -35.10 -7.70 11.64
N SER A 299 -33.84 -7.27 11.60
CA SER A 299 -33.35 -6.27 10.64
C SER A 299 -32.89 -6.91 9.31
N ARG A 300 -33.50 -8.02 8.91
CA ARG A 300 -33.20 -8.75 7.67
C ARG A 300 -34.39 -8.71 6.73
N LEU A 301 -34.12 -8.32 5.48
CA LEU A 301 -35.03 -8.48 4.36
C LEU A 301 -34.88 -9.92 3.85
N ALA A 302 -35.89 -10.77 4.04
CA ALA A 302 -35.76 -12.21 3.81
C ALA A 302 -36.76 -12.76 2.79
N ASN A 303 -37.94 -12.15 2.67
CA ASN A 303 -39.04 -12.73 1.89
C ASN A 303 -38.95 -12.35 0.40
N ASP A 304 -39.17 -11.08 0.07
CA ASP A 304 -39.17 -10.59 -1.32
C ASP A 304 -37.77 -10.26 -1.86
N PHE A 305 -36.76 -10.32 -1.00
CA PHE A 305 -35.39 -9.93 -1.32
C PHE A 305 -34.46 -11.12 -1.49
N LEU A 306 -33.73 -11.15 -2.60
CA LEU A 306 -32.59 -12.03 -2.82
C LEU A 306 -31.33 -11.37 -2.24
N PRO A 307 -30.63 -11.97 -1.28
CA PRO A 307 -29.36 -11.44 -0.81
C PRO A 307 -28.23 -11.72 -1.79
N ALA A 308 -27.39 -10.71 -2.01
CA ALA A 308 -26.17 -10.79 -2.80
C ALA A 308 -25.02 -10.13 -2.06
N GLU A 309 -23.94 -10.86 -1.85
CA GLU A 309 -22.72 -10.34 -1.23
C GLU A 309 -21.88 -9.62 -2.27
N VAL A 310 -21.50 -8.36 -2.01
CA VAL A 310 -20.55 -7.61 -2.84
C VAL A 310 -19.14 -8.07 -2.47
N GLU A 311 -18.46 -8.68 -3.43
CA GLU A 311 -17.13 -9.24 -3.22
C GLU A 311 -16.06 -8.15 -3.24
N TRP A 312 -14.94 -8.43 -2.57
CA TRP A 312 -13.72 -7.64 -2.68
C TRP A 312 -13.17 -7.62 -4.12
N LEU A 313 -12.38 -6.59 -4.44
CA LEU A 313 -11.71 -6.49 -5.73
C LEU A 313 -10.76 -7.67 -5.93
N SER A 314 -10.88 -8.36 -7.06
CA SER A 314 -9.86 -9.31 -7.50
C SER A 314 -8.65 -8.56 -8.07
N GLU A 315 -7.49 -9.22 -8.14
CA GLU A 315 -6.29 -8.64 -8.77
C GLU A 315 -6.53 -8.20 -10.22
N GLU A 316 -7.39 -8.91 -10.96
CA GLU A 316 -7.83 -8.52 -12.30
C GLU A 316 -8.53 -7.15 -12.27
N ARG A 317 -9.45 -6.94 -11.32
CA ARG A 317 -10.13 -5.64 -11.15
C ARG A 317 -9.21 -4.55 -10.66
N VAL A 318 -8.19 -4.86 -9.84
CA VAL A 318 -7.15 -3.90 -9.46
C VAL A 318 -6.36 -3.45 -10.69
N ARG A 319 -5.96 -4.38 -11.58
CA ARG A 319 -5.28 -4.07 -12.85
C ARG A 319 -6.13 -3.23 -13.81
N GLU A 320 -7.45 -3.34 -13.73
CA GLU A 320 -8.39 -2.50 -14.49
C GLU A 320 -8.58 -1.12 -13.85
N TYR A 321 -8.71 -1.06 -12.52
CA TYR A 321 -9.03 0.15 -11.77
C TYR A 321 -7.89 1.16 -11.79
N VAL A 322 -6.65 0.73 -11.52
CA VAL A 322 -5.51 1.65 -11.36
C VAL A 322 -5.25 2.49 -12.62
N PRO A 323 -5.17 1.92 -13.84
CA PRO A 323 -4.98 2.71 -15.06
C PRO A 323 -6.16 3.65 -15.34
N ARG A 324 -7.39 3.20 -15.08
CA ARG A 324 -8.60 4.04 -15.23
C ARG A 324 -8.56 5.24 -14.30
N TRP A 325 -8.21 5.02 -13.03
CA TRP A 325 -8.06 6.07 -12.04
C TRP A 325 -7.01 7.10 -12.46
N TYR A 326 -5.82 6.64 -12.87
CA TYR A 326 -4.73 7.54 -13.30
C TYR A 326 -5.14 8.34 -14.53
N ARG A 327 -5.69 7.67 -15.54
CA ARG A 327 -6.21 8.34 -16.73
C ARG A 327 -7.26 9.40 -16.36
N ALA A 328 -8.20 9.05 -15.49
CA ALA A 328 -9.25 9.96 -15.08
C ALA A 328 -8.70 11.19 -14.34
N VAL A 329 -7.79 10.99 -13.37
CA VAL A 329 -7.17 12.10 -12.62
C VAL A 329 -6.32 13.00 -13.51
N TYR A 330 -5.47 12.41 -14.36
CA TYR A 330 -4.60 13.16 -15.26
C TYR A 330 -5.38 13.94 -16.33
N LEU A 331 -6.43 13.35 -16.90
CA LEU A 331 -7.27 14.02 -17.90
C LEU A 331 -8.29 14.99 -17.28
N GLY A 332 -8.68 14.77 -16.02
CA GLY A 332 -9.61 15.62 -15.27
C GLY A 332 -8.99 16.91 -14.73
N LEU A 333 -7.66 16.97 -14.60
CA LEU A 333 -6.91 18.12 -14.06
C LEU A 333 -6.49 19.14 -15.13
N MET A 334 -6.02 18.68 -16.29
CA MET A 334 -5.69 19.50 -17.46
C MET A 334 -5.67 18.58 -18.70
N VAL A 335 -6.44 18.85 -19.76
CA VAL A 335 -6.38 18.02 -20.98
C VAL A 335 -5.08 18.32 -21.73
N ARG A 336 -4.02 17.62 -21.32
CA ARG A 336 -2.71 17.60 -21.96
C ARG A 336 -2.48 16.20 -22.53
N PRO A 337 -2.66 15.98 -23.84
CA PRO A 337 -2.45 14.68 -24.48
C PRO A 337 -1.09 14.06 -24.18
N GLU A 338 -0.06 14.90 -24.02
CA GLU A 338 1.30 14.51 -23.64
C GLU A 338 1.38 13.86 -22.24
N LYS A 339 0.39 14.07 -21.38
CA LYS A 339 0.33 13.47 -20.04
C LYS A 339 -0.39 12.13 -19.99
N ALA A 340 -0.97 11.67 -21.10
CA ALA A 340 -1.59 10.34 -21.14
C ALA A 340 -0.54 9.22 -21.00
N GLU A 341 0.63 9.42 -21.61
CA GLU A 341 1.78 8.50 -21.48
C GLU A 341 2.30 8.51 -20.03
N GLU A 342 2.49 9.69 -19.43
CA GLU A 342 2.87 9.84 -18.01
C GLU A 342 1.86 9.14 -17.07
N ALA A 343 0.55 9.27 -17.32
CA ALA A 343 -0.48 8.61 -16.54
C ALA A 343 -0.39 7.08 -16.62
N GLN A 344 -0.10 6.54 -17.81
CA GLN A 344 0.05 5.11 -18.03
C GLN A 344 1.33 4.57 -17.38
N GLU A 345 2.44 5.29 -17.50
CA GLU A 345 3.71 4.94 -16.85
C GLU A 345 3.56 4.91 -15.33
N ARG A 346 2.92 5.92 -14.73
CA ARG A 346 2.68 5.95 -13.28
C ARG A 346 1.70 4.88 -12.82
N ALA A 347 0.68 4.57 -13.61
CA ALA A 347 -0.22 3.46 -13.31
C ALA A 347 0.52 2.11 -13.32
N ALA A 348 1.41 1.90 -14.29
CA ALA A 348 2.25 0.69 -14.37
C ALA A 348 3.19 0.60 -13.17
N ALA A 349 3.89 1.68 -12.82
CA ALA A 349 4.78 1.73 -11.65
C ALA A 349 4.03 1.40 -10.34
N LEU A 350 2.81 1.92 -10.17
CA LEU A 350 1.98 1.58 -9.01
C LEU A 350 1.55 0.10 -9.04
N LEU A 351 1.13 -0.42 -10.19
CA LEU A 351 0.74 -1.83 -10.30
C LEU A 351 1.91 -2.77 -9.98
N ASP A 352 3.11 -2.47 -10.45
CA ASP A 352 4.32 -3.22 -10.11
C ASP A 352 4.56 -3.20 -8.59
N ALA A 353 4.42 -2.04 -7.96
CA ALA A 353 4.56 -1.92 -6.50
C ALA A 353 3.45 -2.65 -5.70
N LEU A 354 2.22 -2.68 -6.19
CA LEU A 354 1.06 -3.31 -5.50
C LEU A 354 0.98 -4.82 -5.71
N LEU A 355 1.52 -5.33 -6.83
CA LEU A 355 1.41 -6.73 -7.24
C LEU A 355 2.72 -7.50 -7.08
N ASP A 356 3.79 -6.85 -6.63
CA ASP A 356 5.01 -7.49 -6.17
C ASP A 356 4.71 -8.44 -4.98
N PRO A 357 4.97 -9.76 -5.13
CA PRO A 357 4.66 -10.75 -4.10
C PRO A 357 5.37 -10.51 -2.75
N GLU A 358 6.59 -9.99 -2.76
CA GLU A 358 7.33 -9.69 -1.52
C GLU A 358 6.69 -8.50 -0.81
N ARG A 359 6.35 -7.45 -1.57
CA ARG A 359 5.67 -6.27 -1.03
C ARG A 359 4.27 -6.61 -0.49
N GLN A 360 3.52 -7.47 -1.16
CA GLN A 360 2.21 -7.90 -0.68
C GLN A 360 2.26 -8.58 0.68
N VAL A 361 3.28 -9.40 0.93
CA VAL A 361 3.48 -10.09 2.21
C VAL A 361 4.02 -9.14 3.29
N VAL A 362 5.03 -8.33 2.97
CA VAL A 362 5.70 -7.45 3.94
C VAL A 362 4.79 -6.30 4.39
N TYR A 363 3.99 -5.73 3.48
CA TYR A 363 3.17 -4.56 3.76
C TYR A 363 1.69 -4.88 4.01
N GLY A 364 1.27 -6.15 3.87
CA GLY A 364 -0.15 -6.52 3.93
C GLY A 364 -0.99 -5.85 2.83
N LEU A 365 -0.36 -5.40 1.73
CA LEU A 365 -1.01 -4.61 0.68
C LEU A 365 -2.19 -5.34 0.05
N ARG A 366 -2.18 -6.68 0.02
CA ARG A 366 -3.25 -7.49 -0.55
C ARG A 366 -4.62 -7.21 0.07
N GLN A 367 -4.68 -6.99 1.39
CA GLN A 367 -5.94 -6.64 2.07
C GLN A 367 -6.39 -5.20 1.74
N MET A 368 -5.44 -4.29 1.52
CA MET A 368 -5.74 -2.91 1.16
C MET A 368 -6.20 -2.77 -0.30
N THR A 369 -5.57 -3.47 -1.25
CA THR A 369 -5.91 -3.38 -2.67
C THR A 369 -7.26 -4.01 -3.00
N GLN A 370 -7.71 -4.95 -2.17
CA GLN A 370 -9.03 -5.59 -2.25
C GLN A 370 -10.18 -4.63 -1.92
N ASN A 371 -9.94 -3.61 -1.09
CA ASN A 371 -10.94 -2.61 -0.73
C ASN A 371 -10.86 -1.40 -1.68
N PRO A 372 -11.90 -1.12 -2.50
CA PRO A 372 -11.89 -0.02 -3.46
C PRO A 372 -11.53 1.35 -2.87
N MET A 373 -11.98 1.65 -1.64
CA MET A 373 -11.67 2.91 -0.96
C MET A 373 -10.18 3.00 -0.62
N LEU A 374 -9.61 1.93 -0.06
CA LEU A 374 -8.18 1.89 0.26
C LEU A 374 -7.32 1.90 -1.01
N LEU A 375 -7.72 1.18 -2.06
CA LEU A 375 -7.05 1.25 -3.36
C LEU A 375 -7.06 2.67 -3.93
N SER A 376 -8.19 3.39 -3.83
CA SER A 376 -8.29 4.80 -4.23
C SER A 376 -7.29 5.69 -3.45
N LEU A 377 -7.14 5.45 -2.14
CA LEU A 377 -6.18 6.16 -1.31
C LEU A 377 -4.74 5.83 -1.67
N LEU A 378 -4.43 4.57 -1.99
CA LEU A 378 -3.10 4.16 -2.47
C LEU A 378 -2.74 4.85 -3.79
N CYS A 379 -3.69 4.94 -4.72
CA CYS A 379 -3.52 5.70 -5.95
C CYS A 379 -3.20 7.18 -5.65
N LEU A 380 -3.90 7.79 -4.70
CA LEU A 380 -3.70 9.18 -4.30
C LEU A 380 -2.31 9.41 -3.65
N VAL A 381 -1.91 8.54 -2.73
CA VAL A 381 -0.59 8.62 -2.08
C VAL A 381 0.52 8.53 -3.11
N HIS A 382 0.45 7.56 -4.03
CA HIS A 382 1.43 7.42 -5.11
C HIS A 382 1.42 8.59 -6.08
N TYR A 383 0.23 9.14 -6.39
CA TYR A 383 0.10 10.30 -7.25
C TYR A 383 0.79 11.53 -6.65
N ALA A 384 0.69 11.72 -5.33
CA ALA A 384 1.28 12.87 -4.66
C ALA A 384 2.77 12.72 -4.35
N GLY A 385 3.25 11.49 -4.11
CA GLY A 385 4.62 11.23 -3.61
C GLY A 385 5.60 10.62 -4.63
N ASP A 386 5.20 10.46 -5.89
CA ASP A 386 5.96 9.79 -6.97
C ASP A 386 6.28 8.30 -6.77
N ALA A 387 6.27 7.81 -5.53
CA ALA A 387 6.31 6.40 -5.16
C ALA A 387 5.46 6.15 -3.90
N LEU A 388 5.13 4.89 -3.63
CA LEU A 388 4.56 4.51 -2.34
C LEU A 388 5.64 4.55 -1.25
N PRO A 389 5.30 4.96 -0.01
CA PRO A 389 6.22 4.86 1.12
C PRO A 389 6.80 3.45 1.28
N GLU A 390 8.11 3.36 1.50
CA GLU A 390 8.84 2.09 1.71
C GLU A 390 8.48 1.38 3.01
N ARG A 391 7.67 1.98 3.88
CA ARG A 391 7.32 1.41 5.18
C ARG A 391 5.82 1.42 5.37
N ARG A 392 5.28 0.29 5.87
CA ARG A 392 3.85 0.08 6.11
C ARG A 392 3.22 1.18 6.97
N VAL A 393 3.93 1.58 8.03
CA VAL A 393 3.49 2.68 8.91
C VAL A 393 3.44 4.03 8.18
N GLY A 394 4.37 4.29 7.25
CA GLY A 394 4.39 5.48 6.43
C GLY A 394 3.21 5.52 5.44
N LEU A 395 2.82 4.36 4.92
CA LEU A 395 1.66 4.22 4.06
C LEU A 395 0.36 4.61 4.78
N TYR A 396 0.10 4.02 5.96
CA TYR A 396 -1.09 4.36 6.74
C TYR A 396 -1.08 5.81 7.21
N HIS A 397 0.10 6.32 7.60
CA HIS A 397 0.29 7.73 7.92
C HIS A 397 -0.20 8.62 6.76
N GLU A 398 0.34 8.42 5.55
CA GLU A 398 -0.07 9.20 4.38
C GLU A 398 -1.56 9.05 4.07
N CYS A 399 -2.12 7.83 4.09
CA CYS A 399 -3.55 7.61 3.86
C CYS A 399 -4.45 8.40 4.82
N VAL A 400 -4.20 8.31 6.13
CA VAL A 400 -4.94 9.08 7.14
C VAL A 400 -4.72 10.58 6.95
N GLY A 401 -3.50 10.97 6.58
CA GLY A 401 -3.17 12.37 6.27
C GLY A 401 -4.00 12.93 5.12
N PHE A 402 -4.17 12.19 4.03
CA PHE A 402 -5.00 12.61 2.91
C PHE A 402 -6.47 12.75 3.26
N LEU A 403 -7.03 11.84 4.06
CA LEU A 403 -8.41 11.96 4.55
C LEU A 403 -8.58 13.26 5.36
N LEU A 404 -7.62 13.57 6.22
CA LEU A 404 -7.62 14.75 7.08
C LEU A 404 -7.29 16.06 6.34
N LYS A 405 -6.56 16.05 5.22
CA LYS A 405 -6.27 17.28 4.45
C LYS A 405 -7.55 18.00 4.00
N THR A 406 -8.61 17.24 3.72
CA THR A 406 -9.95 17.77 3.41
C THR A 406 -10.47 18.70 4.50
N TRP A 407 -10.15 18.42 5.78
CA TRP A 407 -10.54 19.25 6.93
C TRP A 407 -9.99 20.66 6.86
N ALA A 408 -8.69 20.79 6.58
CA ALA A 408 -7.97 22.06 6.62
C ALA A 408 -8.43 23.04 5.51
N GLN A 409 -9.17 22.54 4.52
CA GLN A 409 -9.54 23.26 3.31
C GLN A 409 -11.02 23.71 3.32
N GLU A 410 -11.84 23.26 4.29
CA GLU A 410 -13.23 23.69 4.42
C GLU A 410 -13.37 25.08 5.08
N LYS A 411 -14.14 25.96 4.43
CA LYS A 411 -14.43 27.31 4.95
C LYS A 411 -15.53 27.24 6.00
N GLY A 412 -15.20 27.47 7.27
CA GLY A 412 -16.20 27.62 8.34
C GLY A 412 -15.73 27.11 9.71
N HIS A 413 -14.82 26.14 9.71
CA HIS A 413 -14.16 25.66 10.91
C HIS A 413 -12.76 26.28 10.99
N ALA A 414 -12.27 26.58 12.21
CA ALA A 414 -10.86 26.90 12.42
C ALA A 414 -10.05 25.63 12.10
N GLY A 415 -9.72 25.44 10.82
CA GLY A 415 -9.21 24.19 10.27
C GLY A 415 -8.10 23.60 11.14
N LEU A 416 -8.31 22.39 11.64
CA LEU A 416 -7.35 21.68 12.46
C LEU A 416 -6.21 21.21 11.54
N PRO A 417 -4.94 21.56 11.82
CA PRO A 417 -3.81 20.98 11.12
C PRO A 417 -3.86 19.45 11.20
N VAL A 418 -3.46 18.77 10.12
CA VAL A 418 -3.53 17.31 9.98
C VAL A 418 -2.92 16.59 11.20
N ASP A 419 -1.78 17.05 11.68
CA ASP A 419 -1.10 16.42 12.82
C ASP A 419 -1.88 16.61 14.13
N GLN A 420 -2.51 17.77 14.34
CA GLN A 420 -3.37 18.00 15.51
C GLN A 420 -4.63 17.13 15.44
N ALA A 421 -5.23 16.96 14.25
CA ALA A 421 -6.37 16.06 14.06
C ALA A 421 -6.01 14.59 14.35
N ARG A 422 -4.81 14.15 13.94
CA ARG A 422 -4.30 12.82 14.29
C ARG A 422 -4.15 12.63 15.79
N LEU A 423 -3.60 13.62 16.51
CA LEU A 423 -3.44 13.55 17.98
C LEU A 423 -4.78 13.40 18.71
N VAL A 424 -5.88 13.90 18.15
CA VAL A 424 -7.23 13.70 18.71
C VAL A 424 -7.78 12.30 18.36
N LEU A 425 -7.50 11.77 17.18
CA LEU A 425 -7.99 10.45 16.73
C LEU A 425 -7.22 9.26 17.34
N GLN A 426 -5.94 9.43 17.65
CA GLN A 426 -5.08 8.43 18.29
C GLN A 426 -5.68 7.84 19.59
N PRO A 427 -6.06 8.64 20.60
CA PRO A 427 -6.65 8.11 21.84
C PRO A 427 -8.00 7.43 21.59
N LEU A 428 -8.79 7.91 20.63
CA LEU A 428 -10.04 7.26 20.22
C LEU A 428 -9.78 5.85 19.67
N ALA A 429 -8.83 5.71 18.75
CA ALA A 429 -8.43 4.42 18.20
C ALA A 429 -7.88 3.47 19.27
N TRP A 430 -7.07 3.99 20.19
CA TRP A 430 -6.54 3.21 21.30
C TRP A 430 -7.64 2.70 22.23
N ALA A 431 -8.59 3.56 22.63
CA ALA A 431 -9.72 3.17 23.48
C ALA A 431 -10.58 2.09 22.80
N MET A 432 -10.90 2.30 21.52
CA MET A 432 -11.60 1.34 20.67
C MET A 432 -10.89 -0.01 20.61
N HIS A 433 -9.59 -0.01 20.33
CA HIS A 433 -8.80 -1.23 20.19
C HIS A 433 -8.68 -1.99 21.52
N ARG A 434 -8.49 -1.29 22.66
CA ARG A 434 -8.45 -1.92 23.99
C ARG A 434 -9.78 -2.55 24.40
N GLN A 435 -10.89 -1.83 24.21
CA GLN A 435 -12.22 -2.33 24.55
C GLN A 435 -12.58 -3.52 23.67
N GLN A 436 -12.25 -3.45 22.38
CA GLN A 436 -12.43 -4.55 21.46
C GLN A 436 -11.59 -5.75 21.86
N ALA A 437 -10.31 -5.58 22.21
CA ALA A 437 -9.44 -6.65 22.69
C ALA A 437 -10.00 -7.35 23.95
N ALA A 438 -10.52 -6.59 24.91
CA ALA A 438 -11.09 -7.13 26.15
C ALA A 438 -12.46 -7.82 25.97
N GLY A 439 -13.17 -7.55 24.88
CA GLY A 439 -14.49 -8.13 24.61
C GLY A 439 -14.45 -9.41 23.77
N ASP A 440 -15.53 -10.19 23.86
CA ASP A 440 -15.80 -11.37 23.00
C ASP A 440 -16.40 -11.00 21.63
N GLY A 441 -16.33 -9.71 21.27
CA GLY A 441 -16.83 -9.19 20.00
C GLY A 441 -15.98 -9.63 18.80
N PRO A 442 -16.49 -9.42 17.57
CA PRO A 442 -15.75 -9.69 16.34
C PRO A 442 -14.45 -8.88 16.29
N LYS A 443 -13.36 -9.53 15.83
CA LYS A 443 -11.97 -9.00 15.80
C LYS A 443 -11.47 -8.70 14.39
N ASP A 444 -12.28 -8.99 13.39
CA ASP A 444 -11.97 -8.87 11.96
C ASP A 444 -12.48 -7.56 11.35
N ARG A 445 -12.99 -6.66 12.18
CA ARG A 445 -13.58 -5.37 11.78
C ARG A 445 -13.33 -4.31 12.84
N PRO A 446 -13.46 -3.02 12.51
CA PRO A 446 -13.36 -1.91 13.46
C PRO A 446 -14.33 -2.04 14.65
N MET A 447 -13.94 -1.47 15.79
CA MET A 447 -14.82 -1.29 16.93
C MET A 447 -15.75 -0.10 16.69
N THR A 448 -17.00 -0.26 17.11
CA THR A 448 -18.00 0.80 17.07
C THR A 448 -18.18 1.38 18.47
N PHE A 449 -18.03 2.68 18.62
CA PHE A 449 -18.36 3.44 19.84
C PHE A 449 -19.63 4.26 19.62
N THR A 450 -20.40 4.44 20.68
CA THR A 450 -21.48 5.44 20.73
C THR A 450 -20.90 6.85 20.74
N GLY A 451 -21.71 7.86 20.40
CA GLY A 451 -21.31 9.26 20.44
C GLY A 451 -20.88 9.69 21.83
N ALA A 452 -21.55 9.20 22.87
CA ALA A 452 -21.15 9.45 24.25
C ALA A 452 -19.76 8.88 24.59
N GLU A 453 -19.46 7.65 24.17
CA GLU A 453 -18.16 7.02 24.38
C GLU A 453 -17.06 7.72 23.58
N ALA A 454 -17.30 8.00 22.29
CA ALA A 454 -16.34 8.67 21.43
C ALA A 454 -16.02 10.09 21.94
N ARG A 455 -17.05 10.86 22.33
CA ARG A 455 -16.93 12.21 22.86
C ARG A 455 -16.10 12.25 24.15
N ALA A 456 -16.36 11.30 25.06
CA ALA A 456 -15.61 11.20 26.32
C ALA A 456 -14.10 11.00 26.09
N VAL A 457 -13.70 10.39 24.98
CA VAL A 457 -12.28 10.18 24.65
C VAL A 457 -11.66 11.40 23.97
N VAL A 458 -12.36 12.06 23.04
CA VAL A 458 -11.80 13.19 22.26
C VAL A 458 -11.86 14.54 23.01
N GLU A 459 -12.72 14.67 24.02
CA GLU A 459 -12.85 15.90 24.83
C GLU A 459 -11.52 16.32 25.49
N GLY A 460 -10.77 15.37 26.06
CA GLY A 460 -9.49 15.65 26.72
C GLY A 460 -8.44 16.27 25.79
N PRO A 461 -8.10 15.61 24.67
CA PRO A 461 -7.19 16.16 23.66
C PRO A 461 -7.64 17.53 23.11
N LEU A 462 -8.94 17.71 22.85
CA LEU A 462 -9.48 18.98 22.34
C LEU A 462 -9.41 20.10 23.38
N ALA A 463 -9.63 19.80 24.67
CA ALA A 463 -9.47 20.78 25.75
C ALA A 463 -8.03 21.29 25.88
N GLY A 464 -7.04 20.50 25.47
CA GLY A 464 -5.64 20.91 25.34
C GLY A 464 -5.38 21.91 24.20
N MET A 465 -6.38 22.19 23.37
CA MET A 465 -6.30 23.06 22.20
C MET A 465 -7.34 24.21 22.23
N PRO A 466 -7.39 25.02 23.31
CA PRO A 466 -8.47 25.99 23.54
C PRO A 466 -8.57 27.08 22.46
N GLN A 467 -7.48 27.36 21.74
CA GLN A 467 -7.42 28.33 20.66
C GLN A 467 -8.28 27.97 19.44
N LEU A 468 -8.72 26.71 19.32
CA LEU A 468 -9.49 26.23 18.17
C LEU A 468 -11.01 26.30 18.36
N GLN A 469 -11.47 26.45 19.61
CA GLN A 469 -12.92 26.53 19.95
C GLN A 469 -13.77 25.44 19.28
N LEU A 470 -13.22 24.23 19.11
CA LEU A 470 -13.90 23.09 18.50
C LEU A 470 -14.63 22.30 19.58
N ASP A 471 -15.93 22.06 19.36
CA ASP A 471 -16.69 21.10 20.16
C ASP A 471 -16.36 19.65 19.77
N ALA A 472 -16.41 18.74 20.73
CA ALA A 472 -16.09 17.34 20.53
C ALA A 472 -17.07 16.63 19.58
N GLN A 473 -18.36 17.00 19.62
CA GLN A 473 -19.37 16.47 18.71
C GLN A 473 -19.13 16.97 17.28
N ASP A 474 -18.93 18.28 17.12
CA ASP A 474 -18.60 18.90 15.83
C ASP A 474 -17.33 18.26 15.22
N PHE A 475 -16.36 17.91 16.08
CA PHE A 475 -15.16 17.23 15.63
C PHE A 475 -15.48 15.84 15.04
N LEU A 476 -16.21 15.02 15.79
CA LEU A 476 -16.56 13.66 15.38
C LEU A 476 -17.44 13.63 14.13
N ASP A 477 -18.41 14.54 14.04
CA ASP A 477 -19.30 14.64 12.89
C ASP A 477 -18.55 15.10 11.64
N THR A 478 -17.63 16.04 11.76
CA THR A 478 -16.78 16.46 10.63
C THR A 478 -15.82 15.33 10.21
N ALA A 479 -15.23 14.61 11.16
CA ALA A 479 -14.35 13.47 10.88
C ALA A 479 -15.09 12.35 10.12
N ARG A 480 -16.39 12.16 10.41
CA ARG A 480 -17.25 11.20 9.75
C ARG A 480 -17.76 11.68 8.39
N GLU A 481 -18.37 12.86 8.34
CA GLU A 481 -19.17 13.32 7.19
C GLU A 481 -18.34 14.04 6.13
N VAL A 482 -17.27 14.72 6.54
CA VAL A 482 -16.45 15.55 5.66
C VAL A 482 -15.17 14.81 5.27
N CYS A 483 -14.43 14.30 6.26
CA CYS A 483 -13.13 13.67 6.01
C CYS A 483 -13.24 12.20 5.61
N GLY A 484 -14.27 11.49 6.08
CA GLY A 484 -14.39 10.04 5.93
C GLY A 484 -13.29 9.25 6.64
N VAL A 485 -12.62 9.86 7.64
CA VAL A 485 -11.65 9.16 8.50
C VAL A 485 -12.35 8.37 9.62
N LEU A 486 -13.59 8.75 9.92
CA LEU A 486 -14.56 7.97 10.69
C LEU A 486 -15.74 7.58 9.81
N SER A 487 -16.47 6.57 10.26
CA SER A 487 -17.73 6.06 9.73
C SER A 487 -18.67 5.78 10.89
N GLY A 488 -19.93 5.43 10.63
CA GLY A 488 -20.86 4.98 11.66
C GLY A 488 -21.70 3.82 11.16
N THR A 489 -22.17 2.98 12.09
CA THR A 489 -23.23 1.99 11.81
C THR A 489 -24.63 2.55 12.04
N ASP A 490 -24.72 3.75 12.58
CA ASP A 490 -25.92 4.55 12.80
C ASP A 490 -25.52 6.02 13.01
N VAL A 491 -26.49 6.91 13.27
CA VAL A 491 -26.25 8.36 13.37
C VAL A 491 -25.47 8.76 14.63
N ASP A 492 -25.47 7.94 15.69
CA ASP A 492 -24.79 8.23 16.96
C ASP A 492 -23.66 7.24 17.25
N THR A 493 -23.08 6.65 16.19
CA THR A 493 -21.94 5.76 16.32
C THR A 493 -20.79 6.18 15.43
N TYR A 494 -19.60 5.85 15.92
CA TYR A 494 -18.33 6.16 15.30
C TYR A 494 -17.45 4.92 15.28
N GLU A 495 -16.88 4.62 14.12
CA GLU A 495 -15.91 3.55 13.89
C GLU A 495 -14.92 3.99 12.81
N PHE A 496 -13.74 3.37 12.75
CA PHE A 496 -12.83 3.61 11.64
C PHE A 496 -13.35 2.91 10.36
N PRO A 497 -13.10 3.46 9.16
CA PRO A 497 -13.51 2.83 7.90
C PRO A 497 -12.90 1.44 7.66
N HIS A 498 -11.74 1.17 8.27
CA HIS A 498 -11.02 -0.09 8.18
C HIS A 498 -10.23 -0.36 9.47
N LEU A 499 -10.11 -1.63 9.86
CA LEU A 499 -9.44 -2.03 11.10
C LEU A 499 -7.98 -1.57 11.13
N SER A 500 -7.28 -1.62 9.99
CA SER A 500 -5.89 -1.15 9.90
C SER A 500 -5.69 0.33 10.23
N PHE A 501 -6.70 1.19 10.07
CA PHE A 501 -6.59 2.58 10.54
C PHE A 501 -6.71 2.67 12.06
N GLN A 502 -7.60 1.87 12.65
CA GLN A 502 -7.70 1.74 14.11
C GLN A 502 -6.39 1.18 14.70
N GLU A 503 -5.82 0.12 14.10
CA GLU A 503 -4.56 -0.49 14.53
C GLU A 503 -3.38 0.49 14.40
N TYR A 504 -3.28 1.20 13.27
CA TYR A 504 -2.24 2.21 13.05
C TYR A 504 -2.32 3.36 14.06
N LEU A 505 -3.51 3.93 14.27
CA LEU A 505 -3.70 5.06 15.19
C LEU A 505 -3.54 4.62 16.65
N ALA A 506 -3.97 3.41 17.01
CA ALA A 506 -3.73 2.83 18.32
C ALA A 506 -2.23 2.59 18.56
N ALA A 507 -1.50 2.06 17.57
CA ALA A 507 -0.05 1.90 17.64
C ALA A 507 0.66 3.26 17.78
N SER A 508 0.20 4.27 17.06
CA SER A 508 0.76 5.63 17.12
C SER A 508 0.53 6.25 18.50
N HIS A 509 -0.68 6.09 19.05
CA HIS A 509 -0.99 6.53 20.41
C HIS A 509 -0.09 5.85 21.44
N ALA A 510 0.10 4.54 21.33
CA ALA A 510 0.98 3.80 22.24
C ALA A 510 2.44 4.25 22.16
N ALA A 511 2.90 4.61 20.96
CA ALA A 511 4.23 5.15 20.74
C ALA A 511 4.41 6.53 21.37
N ASP A 512 3.46 7.44 21.12
CA ASP A 512 3.51 8.85 21.55
C ASP A 512 3.31 8.98 23.07
N GLU A 513 2.41 8.19 23.66
CA GLU A 513 2.12 8.18 25.11
C GLU A 513 2.97 7.17 25.90
N HIS A 514 3.95 6.53 25.26
CA HIS A 514 4.86 5.55 25.87
C HIS A 514 4.16 4.36 26.57
N LEU A 515 3.04 3.88 26.01
CA LEU A 515 2.20 2.81 26.57
C LEU A 515 2.75 1.40 26.28
N TYR A 516 4.06 1.21 26.37
CA TYR A 516 4.73 -0.03 25.98
C TYR A 516 4.34 -1.22 26.85
N ASP A 517 4.08 -1.00 28.15
CA ASP A 517 3.60 -2.06 29.04
C ASP A 517 2.25 -2.64 28.58
N ALA A 518 1.36 -1.81 28.05
CA ALA A 518 0.08 -2.26 27.52
C ALA A 518 0.24 -3.01 26.18
N LEU A 519 1.23 -2.64 25.35
CA LEU A 519 1.58 -3.41 24.16
C LEU A 519 2.14 -4.79 24.53
N VAL A 520 2.93 -4.88 25.60
CA VAL A 520 3.44 -6.16 26.12
C VAL A 520 2.29 -7.03 26.63
N ASP A 521 1.35 -6.46 27.41
CA ASP A 521 0.13 -7.18 27.85
C ASP A 521 -0.66 -7.79 26.66
N GLY A 522 -0.61 -7.13 25.49
CA GLY A 522 -1.28 -7.59 24.27
C GLY A 522 -0.52 -8.64 23.46
N MET A 523 0.77 -8.93 23.71
CA MET A 523 1.58 -9.81 22.84
C MET A 523 1.07 -11.25 22.74
N GLY A 524 0.30 -11.71 23.73
CA GLY A 524 -0.36 -13.03 23.72
C GLY A 524 -1.70 -13.06 22.98
N ASP A 525 -2.25 -11.92 22.58
CA ASP A 525 -3.52 -11.81 21.89
C ASP A 525 -3.28 -11.56 20.39
N ALA A 526 -3.81 -12.46 19.56
CA ALA A 526 -3.69 -12.38 18.11
C ALA A 526 -4.29 -11.08 17.53
N PHE A 527 -5.24 -10.44 18.22
CA PHE A 527 -5.83 -9.17 17.79
C PHE A 527 -4.86 -7.99 17.93
N TRP A 528 -4.02 -7.97 18.96
CA TRP A 528 -3.02 -6.92 19.18
C TRP A 528 -1.82 -7.01 18.24
N ARG A 529 -1.63 -8.18 17.64
CA ARG A 529 -0.47 -8.52 16.82
C ARG A 529 -0.12 -7.44 15.80
N GLU A 530 -1.10 -6.98 15.02
CA GLU A 530 -0.88 -6.01 13.97
C GLU A 530 -0.52 -4.63 14.54
N ALA A 531 -1.24 -4.15 15.56
CA ALA A 531 -0.91 -2.90 16.24
C ALA A 531 0.52 -2.91 16.83
N ILE A 532 0.96 -4.05 17.39
CA ILE A 532 2.32 -4.23 17.90
C ILE A 532 3.35 -4.18 16.78
N LEU A 533 3.12 -4.87 15.65
CA LEU A 533 4.03 -4.82 14.50
C LEU A 533 4.14 -3.41 13.91
N LEU A 534 3.02 -2.68 13.82
CA LEU A 534 3.02 -1.29 13.38
C LEU A 534 3.79 -0.39 14.34
N ALA A 535 3.67 -0.61 15.66
CA ALA A 535 4.46 0.09 16.65
C ALA A 535 5.97 -0.20 16.49
N PHE A 536 6.36 -1.45 16.21
CA PHE A 536 7.76 -1.80 15.90
C PHE A 536 8.31 -1.05 14.68
N SER A 537 7.48 -0.80 13.67
CA SER A 537 7.87 -0.02 12.47
C SER A 537 8.09 1.47 12.74
N MET A 538 7.68 1.99 13.90
CA MET A 538 7.79 3.41 14.23
C MET A 538 9.19 3.77 14.75
N PRO A 539 9.77 4.90 14.29
CA PRO A 539 11.03 5.39 14.81
C PRO A 539 10.96 5.60 16.33
N GLY A 540 12.01 5.18 17.05
CA GLY A 540 12.14 5.41 18.49
C GLY A 540 11.37 4.44 19.39
N VAL A 541 10.47 3.61 18.87
CA VAL A 541 9.66 2.67 19.68
C VAL A 541 10.42 1.41 20.09
N PHE A 542 11.32 0.91 19.24
CA PHE A 542 12.01 -0.37 19.45
C PHE A 542 12.66 -0.47 20.84
N LYS A 543 13.50 0.50 21.19
CA LYS A 543 14.27 0.48 22.44
C LYS A 543 13.38 0.43 23.69
N PRO A 544 12.44 1.37 23.92
CA PRO A 544 11.62 1.35 25.12
C PRO A 544 10.61 0.19 25.14
N LEU A 545 10.11 -0.27 23.98
CA LEU A 545 9.29 -1.48 23.93
C LEU A 545 10.08 -2.73 24.35
N MET A 546 11.27 -2.92 23.81
CA MET A 546 12.12 -4.05 24.22
C MET A 546 12.55 -3.96 25.68
N GLN A 547 12.73 -2.76 26.24
CA GLN A 547 12.97 -2.59 27.68
C GLN A 547 11.79 -3.09 28.51
N ALA A 548 10.54 -2.85 28.08
CA ALA A 548 9.36 -3.36 28.76
C ALA A 548 9.27 -4.89 28.68
N VAL A 549 9.47 -5.48 27.49
CA VAL A 549 9.46 -6.94 27.27
C VAL A 549 10.52 -7.63 28.14
N VAL A 550 11.76 -7.15 28.10
CA VAL A 550 12.88 -7.73 28.84
C VAL A 550 12.69 -7.58 30.35
N ARG A 551 12.16 -6.44 30.81
CA ARG A 551 11.85 -6.21 32.23
C ARG A 551 10.81 -7.19 32.76
N ARG A 552 9.83 -7.58 31.93
CA ARG A 552 8.76 -8.53 32.28
C ARG A 552 9.18 -9.99 32.08
N GLY A 553 10.27 -10.25 31.37
CA GLY A 553 10.77 -11.59 31.11
C GLY A 553 9.87 -12.37 30.15
N GLU A 554 9.42 -11.70 29.08
CA GLU A 554 8.47 -12.26 28.11
C GLU A 554 9.10 -12.49 26.71
N VAL A 555 10.44 -12.42 26.60
CA VAL A 555 11.13 -12.58 25.30
C VAL A 555 10.91 -13.97 24.72
N ALA A 556 11.01 -15.01 25.54
CA ALA A 556 10.81 -16.39 25.11
C ALA A 556 9.34 -16.70 24.81
N ALA A 557 8.41 -16.08 25.52
CA ALA A 557 6.98 -16.28 25.33
C ALA A 557 6.48 -15.75 23.98
N HIS A 558 7.10 -14.69 23.47
CA HIS A 558 6.66 -13.98 22.26
C HIS A 558 7.72 -13.94 21.15
N LEU A 559 8.66 -14.90 21.14
CA LEU A 559 9.83 -14.92 20.26
C LEU A 559 9.49 -14.76 18.77
N ASP A 560 8.42 -15.38 18.28
CA ASP A 560 8.00 -15.30 16.87
C ASP A 560 7.52 -13.90 16.49
N LEU A 561 6.65 -13.31 17.31
CA LEU A 561 6.16 -11.94 17.14
C LEU A 561 7.33 -10.92 17.21
N LEU A 562 8.24 -11.11 18.16
CA LEU A 562 9.42 -10.27 18.30
C LEU A 562 10.37 -10.42 17.09
N ASN A 563 10.56 -11.63 16.56
CA ASN A 563 11.37 -11.84 15.36
C ASN A 563 10.82 -11.09 14.14
N GLU A 564 9.51 -11.02 14.02
CA GLU A 564 8.84 -10.19 13.00
C GLU A 564 8.98 -8.70 13.28
N GLY A 565 8.71 -8.25 14.51
CA GLY A 565 8.89 -6.86 14.91
C GLY A 565 10.31 -6.35 14.65
N PHE A 566 11.32 -7.18 14.91
CA PHE A 566 12.73 -6.89 14.60
C PHE A 566 13.01 -6.73 13.10
N ARG A 567 12.29 -7.45 12.22
CA ARG A 567 12.43 -7.28 10.76
C ARG A 567 11.85 -5.95 10.30
N LEU A 568 10.79 -5.49 10.97
CA LEU A 568 10.09 -4.26 10.62
C LEU A 568 10.70 -3.00 11.28
N ALA A 569 11.51 -3.18 12.33
CA ALA A 569 12.09 -2.07 13.08
C ALA A 569 13.08 -1.26 12.23
N PRO A 570 12.93 0.07 12.15
CA PRO A 570 13.86 0.92 11.39
C PRO A 570 15.30 0.85 11.90
N MET A 571 15.48 0.58 13.19
CA MET A 571 16.77 0.45 13.86
C MET A 571 16.64 -0.48 15.06
N VAL A 572 17.59 -1.41 15.19
CA VAL A 572 17.67 -2.36 16.31
C VAL A 572 18.75 -1.90 17.27
N ASP A 573 18.36 -1.57 18.51
CA ASP A 573 19.29 -1.22 19.61
C ASP A 573 19.43 -2.43 20.56
N PRO A 574 20.63 -3.01 20.76
CA PRO A 574 20.82 -4.14 21.67
C PRO A 574 20.83 -3.76 23.15
N ALA A 575 20.89 -2.47 23.50
CA ALA A 575 20.96 -1.99 24.89
C ALA A 575 19.84 -2.49 25.84
N PRO A 576 18.57 -2.64 25.41
CA PRO A 576 17.49 -3.16 26.25
C PRO A 576 17.73 -4.55 26.83
N PHE A 577 18.53 -5.39 26.15
CA PHE A 577 18.73 -6.80 26.51
C PHE A 577 19.89 -6.99 27.50
N LEU A 578 20.77 -6.01 27.63
CA LEU A 578 21.97 -6.09 28.49
C LEU A 578 21.66 -6.41 29.96
N PRO A 579 20.64 -5.81 30.60
CA PRO A 579 20.34 -6.09 31.99
C PRO A 579 19.94 -7.54 32.25
N ALA A 580 19.15 -8.16 31.36
CA ALA A 580 18.74 -9.56 31.50
C ALA A 580 19.89 -10.55 31.26
N LEU A 581 20.92 -10.12 30.53
CA LEU A 581 22.14 -10.88 30.29
C LEU A 581 23.21 -10.64 31.37
N ARG A 582 23.02 -9.72 32.32
CA ARG A 582 24.02 -9.49 33.39
C ARG A 582 23.78 -10.44 34.57
N ARG A 583 24.81 -11.21 34.97
CA ARG A 583 24.76 -12.08 36.17
C ARG A 583 24.71 -11.26 37.47
N PRO A 584 23.97 -11.71 38.52
CA PRO A 584 24.23 -11.26 39.87
C PRO A 584 25.58 -11.81 40.35
N ARG A 585 26.44 -10.95 40.91
CA ARG A 585 27.73 -11.36 41.50
C ARG A 585 27.51 -12.08 42.84
N GLY A 586 27.96 -13.34 42.96
CA GLY A 586 28.10 -14.05 44.24
C GLY A 586 27.56 -15.49 44.26
N TRP A 587 28.29 -16.39 44.93
CA TRP A 587 27.99 -17.83 45.05
C TRP A 587 26.64 -18.17 45.72
N ARG A 588 26.05 -17.22 46.48
CA ARG A 588 24.72 -17.36 47.10
C ARG A 588 23.54 -17.22 46.12
N ALA A 589 23.76 -16.73 44.88
CA ALA A 589 22.72 -16.61 43.85
C ALA A 589 22.48 -17.91 43.06
N TRP A 590 23.38 -18.89 43.18
CA TRP A 590 23.34 -20.16 42.45
C TRP A 590 22.14 -21.05 42.82
N PHE A 591 21.54 -20.83 43.99
CA PHE A 591 20.46 -21.65 44.53
C PHE A 591 19.08 -20.96 44.52
N GLY A 592 18.86 -19.87 43.76
CA GLY A 592 17.49 -19.35 43.71
C GLY A 592 17.08 -18.20 42.80
N ARG A 593 17.98 -17.47 42.11
CA ARG A 593 17.59 -16.37 41.19
C ARG A 593 18.63 -16.11 40.10
N GLY A 594 18.88 -17.08 39.23
CA GLY A 594 19.57 -16.84 37.95
C GLY A 594 18.58 -16.28 36.91
N PRO A 595 19.04 -15.57 35.85
CA PRO A 595 18.18 -15.25 34.72
C PRO A 595 17.63 -16.54 34.10
N ASP A 596 16.36 -16.54 33.71
CA ASP A 596 15.72 -17.69 33.08
C ASP A 596 16.50 -18.08 31.81
N LEU A 597 17.05 -19.30 31.80
CA LEU A 597 17.84 -19.78 30.66
C LEU A 597 17.03 -19.78 29.36
N ARG A 598 15.70 -19.89 29.43
CA ARG A 598 14.80 -19.76 28.28
C ARG A 598 14.80 -18.34 27.72
N GLU A 599 14.69 -17.33 28.57
CA GLU A 599 14.75 -15.92 28.18
C GLU A 599 16.10 -15.59 27.55
N VAL A 600 17.19 -16.05 28.15
CA VAL A 600 18.55 -15.83 27.61
C VAL A 600 18.70 -16.48 26.23
N ALA A 601 18.24 -17.73 26.05
CA ALA A 601 18.29 -18.41 24.76
C ALA A 601 17.43 -17.73 23.69
N ALA A 602 16.25 -17.23 24.06
CA ALA A 602 15.36 -16.49 23.17
C ALA A 602 15.97 -15.17 22.72
N ILE A 603 16.60 -14.42 23.64
CA ILE A 603 17.36 -13.21 23.32
C ILE A 603 18.46 -13.53 22.31
N PHE A 604 19.26 -14.59 22.51
CA PHE A 604 20.26 -15.00 21.52
C PHE A 604 19.66 -15.33 20.16
N SER A 605 18.50 -15.99 20.13
CA SER A 605 17.80 -16.32 18.89
C SER A 605 17.38 -15.08 18.08
N LEU A 606 16.99 -13.99 18.75
CA LEU A 606 16.60 -12.74 18.08
C LEU A 606 17.74 -12.12 17.25
N PHE A 607 18.99 -12.31 17.69
CA PHE A 607 20.19 -11.73 17.07
C PHE A 607 20.98 -12.70 16.18
N ARG A 608 20.68 -14.01 16.20
CA ARG A 608 21.47 -15.06 15.52
C ARG A 608 21.64 -14.86 14.01
N ASN A 609 20.62 -14.32 13.33
CA ASN A 609 20.59 -14.15 11.87
C ASN A 609 20.48 -12.66 11.46
N ARG A 610 21.08 -11.74 12.23
CA ARG A 610 20.92 -10.28 12.04
C ARG A 610 22.18 -9.63 11.47
N PRO A 611 22.10 -8.39 10.93
CA PRO A 611 23.25 -7.70 10.37
C PRO A 611 24.40 -7.58 11.35
N LEU A 612 25.64 -7.77 10.88
CA LEU A 612 26.86 -7.65 11.69
C LEU A 612 26.93 -6.37 12.54
N PRO A 613 26.53 -5.16 12.10
CA PRO A 613 26.52 -3.99 12.97
C PRO A 613 25.63 -4.14 14.21
N THR A 614 24.49 -4.84 14.08
CA THR A 614 23.59 -5.14 15.19
C THR A 614 24.21 -6.19 16.10
N ILE A 615 24.85 -7.21 15.53
CA ILE A 615 25.58 -8.25 16.28
C ILE A 615 26.83 -7.67 16.96
N THR A 616 27.57 -6.76 16.34
CA THR A 616 28.78 -6.13 16.87
C THR A 616 28.42 -5.17 17.99
N ALA A 617 27.40 -4.31 17.81
CA ALA A 617 26.90 -3.47 18.90
C ALA A 617 26.39 -4.33 20.08
N ALA A 618 25.77 -5.48 19.79
CA ALA A 618 25.34 -6.43 20.81
C ALA A 618 26.54 -7.12 21.48
N ALA A 619 27.51 -7.62 20.70
CA ALA A 619 28.69 -8.33 21.17
C ALA A 619 29.65 -7.43 21.96
N GLU A 620 29.86 -6.19 21.55
CA GLU A 620 30.59 -5.17 22.32
C GLU A 620 29.90 -4.92 23.66
N ALA A 621 28.58 -4.86 23.67
CA ALA A 621 27.80 -4.68 24.89
C ALA A 621 27.70 -5.96 25.75
N TRP A 622 27.95 -7.15 25.16
CA TRP A 622 27.91 -8.47 25.79
C TRP A 622 29.28 -9.08 26.10
N ALA A 623 30.37 -8.34 25.88
CA ALA A 623 31.75 -8.85 25.94
C ALA A 623 32.13 -9.54 27.27
N ASP A 624 31.38 -9.28 28.35
CA ASP A 624 31.59 -9.86 29.68
C ASP A 624 30.70 -11.10 30.00
N HIS A 625 29.88 -11.61 29.06
CA HIS A 625 28.88 -12.65 29.34
C HIS A 625 29.32 -14.10 29.00
N PRO A 626 29.36 -15.04 29.98
CA PRO A 626 29.85 -16.40 29.76
C PRO A 626 28.98 -17.29 28.83
N ALA A 627 27.71 -16.94 28.56
CA ALA A 627 26.85 -17.74 27.67
C ALA A 627 27.09 -17.46 26.18
N VAL A 628 27.85 -16.41 25.85
CA VAL A 628 28.36 -16.18 24.48
C VAL A 628 29.44 -17.23 24.13
N ALA A 629 29.96 -17.96 25.12
CA ALA A 629 31.07 -18.89 24.94
C ALA A 629 30.68 -20.35 24.57
N ALA A 630 29.40 -20.75 24.50
CA ALA A 630 28.94 -22.01 23.85
C ALA A 630 27.41 -22.20 23.89
N PRO A 631 26.72 -22.77 22.87
CA PRO A 631 27.12 -23.11 21.51
C PRO A 631 26.23 -22.36 20.49
N VAL A 632 26.66 -21.18 20.05
CA VAL A 632 26.37 -20.80 18.67
C VAL A 632 27.53 -21.38 17.89
N GLY A 633 27.28 -22.26 16.92
CA GLY A 633 28.29 -22.94 16.11
C GLY A 633 29.08 -22.00 15.18
N ILE A 634 29.45 -20.83 15.68
CA ILE A 634 30.44 -19.95 15.08
C ILE A 634 31.70 -20.23 15.89
N GLU A 635 32.58 -21.10 15.39
CA GLU A 635 33.99 -20.93 15.72
C GLU A 635 34.34 -19.51 15.31
N ALA A 636 34.47 -18.63 16.31
CA ALA A 636 34.95 -17.27 16.10
C ALA A 636 36.38 -17.36 15.55
N HIS A 637 36.49 -17.46 14.22
CA HIS A 637 37.71 -17.12 13.53
C HIS A 637 37.94 -15.65 13.82
N ARG A 638 39.02 -15.37 14.56
CA ARG A 638 39.45 -14.01 14.88
C ARG A 638 39.52 -13.23 13.57
N PRO A 639 38.89 -12.04 13.44
CA PRO A 639 39.02 -11.24 12.24
C PRO A 639 40.51 -11.02 11.94
N GLY A 640 40.90 -11.20 10.67
CA GLY A 640 42.28 -11.05 10.24
C GLY A 640 42.86 -9.70 10.67
N ARG A 641 44.14 -9.67 11.01
CA ARG A 641 44.83 -8.43 11.38
C ARG A 641 44.97 -7.56 10.13
N PHE A 642 44.15 -6.51 10.02
CA PHE A 642 44.25 -5.53 8.93
C PHE A 642 45.55 -4.73 9.05
N LEU A 643 46.30 -4.63 7.95
CA LEU A 643 47.50 -3.82 7.87
C LEU A 643 47.41 -2.81 6.73
N ARG A 644 47.46 -1.52 7.07
CA ARG A 644 47.71 -0.44 6.11
C ARG A 644 49.11 0.14 6.34
N PRO A 645 50.04 0.05 5.37
CA PRO A 645 51.37 0.62 5.51
C PRO A 645 51.35 2.14 5.63
N ALA A 646 52.11 2.68 6.59
CA ALA A 646 52.25 4.11 6.77
C ALA A 646 52.96 4.73 5.56
N GLY A 647 52.38 5.79 4.97
CA GLY A 647 52.93 6.45 3.79
C GLY A 647 52.62 5.76 2.45
N SER A 648 51.74 4.75 2.44
CA SER A 648 51.26 4.13 1.20
C SER A 648 50.65 5.18 0.25
N PRO A 649 51.05 5.21 -1.04
CA PRO A 649 50.45 6.11 -2.03
C PRO A 649 49.04 5.68 -2.46
N VAL A 650 48.59 4.48 -2.07
CA VAL A 650 47.27 3.91 -2.36
C VAL A 650 46.54 3.47 -1.09
N GLY A 651 45.23 3.30 -1.19
CA GLY A 651 44.30 2.92 -0.13
C GLY A 651 44.24 1.44 0.24
N ILE A 652 45.11 0.59 -0.33
CA ILE A 652 45.08 -0.86 -0.13
C ILE A 652 45.35 -1.24 1.34
N GLU A 653 44.45 -2.05 1.91
CA GLU A 653 44.59 -2.70 3.21
C GLU A 653 44.83 -4.20 3.01
N TRP A 654 45.79 -4.78 3.73
CA TRP A 654 46.13 -6.20 3.62
C TRP A 654 45.49 -7.00 4.76
N VAL A 655 44.88 -8.14 4.42
CA VAL A 655 44.31 -9.14 5.34
C VAL A 655 45.23 -10.35 5.39
N GLU A 656 45.59 -10.81 6.59
CA GLU A 656 46.39 -12.03 6.77
C GLU A 656 45.50 -13.27 6.77
N ILE A 657 45.83 -14.24 5.90
CA ILE A 657 45.16 -15.53 5.77
C ILE A 657 46.08 -16.60 6.34
N ALA A 658 45.60 -17.35 7.34
CA ALA A 658 46.38 -18.38 8.02
C ALA A 658 46.50 -19.66 7.17
N PRO A 659 47.58 -20.46 7.32
CA PRO A 659 47.69 -21.77 6.67
C PRO A 659 46.52 -22.67 7.07
N GLY A 660 46.11 -23.57 6.18
CA GLY A 660 45.03 -24.52 6.45
C GLY A 660 44.69 -25.37 5.25
N ALA A 661 43.67 -26.21 5.38
CA ALA A 661 43.18 -27.06 4.28
C ALA A 661 41.76 -26.66 3.92
N PHE A 662 41.43 -26.69 2.63
CA PHE A 662 40.09 -26.42 2.14
C PHE A 662 39.75 -27.26 0.92
N TRP A 663 38.47 -27.21 0.54
CA TRP A 663 37.98 -27.75 -0.71
C TRP A 663 37.98 -26.64 -1.76
N MET A 664 38.75 -26.85 -2.82
CA MET A 664 38.73 -26.00 -4.00
C MET A 664 37.71 -26.55 -4.99
N GLY A 665 36.88 -25.67 -5.56
CA GLY A 665 35.74 -26.04 -6.38
C GLY A 665 34.51 -26.53 -5.59
N SER A 666 33.49 -26.89 -6.33
CA SER A 666 32.14 -27.22 -5.84
C SER A 666 31.75 -28.66 -6.23
N SER A 667 30.68 -29.22 -5.65
CA SER A 667 30.10 -30.51 -6.09
C SER A 667 28.60 -30.40 -6.27
N ASN A 668 28.07 -31.03 -7.32
CA ASN A 668 26.62 -31.18 -7.52
C ASN A 668 26.04 -32.41 -6.77
N GLU A 669 26.86 -33.19 -6.07
CA GLU A 669 26.43 -34.38 -5.33
C GLU A 669 25.82 -34.00 -3.97
N LYS A 670 24.52 -34.29 -3.79
CA LYS A 670 23.82 -34.04 -2.53
C LYS A 670 24.49 -34.76 -1.36
N GLY A 671 24.88 -33.99 -0.34
CA GLY A 671 25.56 -34.49 0.85
C GLY A 671 27.08 -34.37 0.80
N HIS A 672 27.66 -33.89 -0.32
CA HIS A 672 29.08 -33.55 -0.38
C HIS A 672 29.38 -32.31 0.50
N PRO A 673 30.56 -32.22 1.16
CA PRO A 673 30.91 -31.09 2.03
C PRO A 673 30.93 -29.71 1.37
N VAL A 674 31.06 -29.65 0.04
CA VAL A 674 30.97 -28.44 -0.79
C VAL A 674 29.84 -28.57 -1.81
N HIS A 675 28.68 -29.04 -1.38
CA HIS A 675 27.53 -29.21 -2.26
C HIS A 675 26.98 -27.86 -2.71
N ASP A 676 27.05 -27.61 -4.02
CA ASP A 676 26.47 -26.46 -4.69
C ASP A 676 25.63 -26.96 -5.89
N PRO A 677 24.28 -26.81 -5.83
CA PRO A 677 23.40 -27.25 -6.91
C PRO A 677 23.46 -26.37 -8.17
N GLU A 678 24.09 -25.19 -8.09
CA GLU A 678 24.24 -24.23 -9.20
C GLU A 678 25.70 -24.15 -9.70
N ALA A 679 26.59 -25.04 -9.24
CA ALA A 679 27.98 -25.11 -9.68
C ALA A 679 28.10 -25.24 -11.20
N TRP A 680 28.96 -24.43 -11.80
CA TRP A 680 29.26 -24.49 -13.23
C TRP A 680 30.29 -25.60 -13.55
N ASP A 681 30.35 -26.02 -14.81
CA ASP A 681 31.23 -27.13 -15.25
C ASP A 681 32.72 -26.89 -14.93
N ASN A 682 33.14 -25.62 -14.87
CA ASN A 682 34.52 -25.23 -14.52
C ASN A 682 34.80 -25.21 -13.02
N GLU A 683 33.81 -25.45 -12.16
CA GLU A 683 33.97 -25.58 -10.70
C GLU A 683 34.00 -27.05 -10.23
N LEU A 684 33.79 -28.00 -11.14
CA LEU A 684 33.72 -29.44 -10.86
C LEU A 684 34.96 -30.19 -11.39
N PRO A 685 35.36 -31.32 -10.75
CA PRO A 685 34.97 -31.80 -9.42
C PRO A 685 35.77 -31.08 -8.32
N PRO A 686 35.29 -31.08 -7.07
CA PRO A 686 36.04 -30.46 -6.00
C PRO A 686 37.23 -31.33 -5.61
N PHE A 687 38.32 -30.71 -5.16
CA PHE A 687 39.47 -31.41 -4.61
C PHE A 687 40.02 -30.68 -3.39
N ARG A 688 40.62 -31.46 -2.48
CA ARG A 688 41.15 -30.93 -1.23
C ARG A 688 42.57 -30.41 -1.45
N LEU A 689 42.82 -29.16 -1.07
CA LEU A 689 44.11 -28.49 -1.19
C LEU A 689 44.60 -28.04 0.18
N GLU A 690 45.91 -28.12 0.40
CA GLU A 690 46.57 -27.56 1.58
C GLU A 690 47.27 -26.26 1.23
N MET A 691 47.01 -25.23 2.03
CA MET A 691 47.67 -23.92 2.00
C MET A 691 48.77 -23.95 3.07
N PRO A 692 50.03 -24.28 2.71
CA PRO A 692 51.07 -24.58 3.69
C PRO A 692 51.63 -23.33 4.38
N THR A 693 51.42 -22.15 3.81
CA THR A 693 52.00 -20.90 4.27
C THR A 693 50.94 -19.82 4.42
N ALA A 694 51.10 -18.98 5.44
CA ALA A 694 50.29 -17.79 5.59
C ALA A 694 50.61 -16.82 4.44
N TYR A 695 49.58 -16.18 3.90
CA TYR A 695 49.73 -15.16 2.87
C TYR A 695 48.83 -13.98 3.22
N ARG A 696 48.88 -12.94 2.39
CA ARG A 696 48.09 -11.73 2.57
C ARG A 696 47.41 -11.37 1.28
N ILE A 697 46.16 -10.96 1.38
CA ILE A 697 45.35 -10.53 0.24
C ILE A 697 44.77 -9.14 0.52
N ALA A 698 44.53 -8.36 -0.53
CA ALA A 698 43.88 -7.07 -0.38
C ALA A 698 42.47 -7.28 0.20
N ARG A 699 42.06 -6.42 1.15
CA ARG A 699 40.75 -6.48 1.79
C ARG A 699 39.60 -6.25 0.81
N HIS A 700 39.87 -5.45 -0.22
CA HIS A 700 38.89 -4.95 -1.18
C HIS A 700 39.47 -5.01 -2.60
N PRO A 701 38.60 -5.05 -3.63
CA PRO A 701 39.00 -4.77 -5.01
C PRO A 701 39.72 -3.42 -5.15
N THR A 702 40.66 -3.35 -6.09
CA THR A 702 41.41 -2.10 -6.34
C THR A 702 40.47 -1.03 -6.89
N THR A 703 40.49 0.17 -6.32
CA THR A 703 39.62 1.28 -6.75
C THR A 703 40.20 2.05 -7.95
N ASN A 704 39.36 2.79 -8.66
CA ASN A 704 39.81 3.74 -9.68
C ASN A 704 40.76 4.81 -9.11
N ALA A 705 40.54 5.26 -7.88
CA ALA A 705 41.44 6.21 -7.23
C ALA A 705 42.85 5.60 -7.05
N ASP A 706 42.93 4.35 -6.58
CA ASP A 706 44.20 3.66 -6.34
C ASP A 706 44.93 3.36 -7.65
N TYR A 707 44.22 2.83 -8.64
CA TYR A 707 44.78 2.56 -9.97
C TYR A 707 45.18 3.86 -10.68
N GLY A 708 44.50 4.97 -10.40
CA GLY A 708 44.80 6.28 -10.98
C GLY A 708 46.16 6.83 -10.51
N VAL A 709 46.59 6.48 -9.31
CA VAL A 709 47.93 6.80 -8.82
C VAL A 709 48.99 6.07 -9.64
N PHE A 710 48.77 4.79 -9.98
CA PHE A 710 49.65 4.01 -10.85
C PHE A 710 49.75 4.59 -12.26
N VAL A 711 48.61 4.90 -12.90
CA VAL A 711 48.56 5.51 -14.23
C VAL A 711 49.37 6.82 -14.23
N LYS A 712 49.16 7.67 -13.22
CA LYS A 712 49.88 8.95 -13.08
C LYS A 712 51.37 8.77 -12.84
N ALA A 713 51.77 7.78 -12.03
CA ALA A 713 53.17 7.55 -11.66
C ALA A 713 53.98 6.91 -12.79
N THR A 714 53.34 6.07 -13.63
CA THR A 714 54.02 5.30 -14.68
C THR A 714 53.84 5.86 -16.09
N GLY A 715 52.84 6.74 -16.29
CA GLY A 715 52.51 7.28 -17.61
C GLY A 715 51.88 6.27 -18.56
N ARG A 716 51.43 5.11 -18.05
CA ARG A 716 50.74 4.07 -18.84
C ARG A 716 49.38 4.56 -19.32
N GLU A 717 48.89 3.92 -20.38
CA GLU A 717 47.53 4.17 -20.85
C GLU A 717 46.50 3.69 -19.81
N PRO A 718 45.42 4.46 -19.57
CA PRO A 718 44.34 4.01 -18.71
C PRO A 718 43.56 2.82 -19.33
N PRO A 719 42.89 2.00 -18.51
CA PRO A 719 42.14 0.83 -18.98
C PRO A 719 40.94 1.22 -19.86
N ALA A 720 40.39 0.24 -20.60
CA ALA A 720 39.42 0.46 -21.67
C ALA A 720 38.13 1.21 -21.25
N GLU A 721 37.74 1.15 -19.97
CA GLU A 721 36.55 1.78 -19.41
C GLU A 721 36.81 3.04 -18.58
N TRP A 722 38.06 3.53 -18.55
CA TRP A 722 38.48 4.63 -17.67
C TRP A 722 37.73 5.95 -17.86
N SER A 723 37.25 6.21 -19.09
CA SER A 723 36.51 7.43 -19.42
C SER A 723 34.99 7.25 -19.35
N ASN A 724 34.51 6.04 -19.06
CA ASN A 724 33.09 5.74 -19.00
C ASN A 724 32.50 6.24 -17.68
N SER A 725 31.54 7.17 -17.74
CA SER A 725 30.92 7.78 -16.55
C SER A 725 30.18 6.79 -15.65
N ARG A 726 29.88 5.58 -16.15
CA ARG A 726 29.26 4.50 -15.36
C ARG A 726 30.25 3.78 -14.44
N PHE A 727 31.55 3.82 -14.76
CA PHE A 727 32.56 2.97 -14.13
C PHE A 727 33.79 3.73 -13.61
N ASN A 728 33.80 5.07 -13.70
CA ASN A 728 34.98 5.88 -13.44
C ASN A 728 34.94 6.65 -12.10
N ALA A 729 33.98 6.37 -11.22
CA ALA A 729 33.93 7.04 -9.93
C ALA A 729 35.13 6.61 -9.07
N PRO A 730 35.74 7.53 -8.27
CA PRO A 730 37.00 7.24 -7.57
C PRO A 730 36.97 6.02 -6.63
N LYS A 731 35.81 5.76 -6.00
CA LYS A 731 35.62 4.63 -5.06
C LYS A 731 34.95 3.41 -5.70
N GLN A 732 34.70 3.41 -7.01
CA GLN A 732 34.31 2.18 -7.72
C GLN A 732 35.55 1.31 -7.96
N PRO A 733 35.38 -0.01 -8.09
CA PRO A 733 36.48 -0.89 -8.49
C PRO A 733 36.90 -0.55 -9.93
N VAL A 734 38.19 -0.68 -10.22
CA VAL A 734 38.70 -0.48 -11.58
C VAL A 734 38.29 -1.66 -12.46
N VAL A 735 37.76 -1.36 -13.65
CA VAL A 735 37.30 -2.35 -14.64
C VAL A 735 37.95 -2.12 -16.00
N GLY A 736 37.92 -3.13 -16.88
CA GLY A 736 38.56 -3.06 -18.19
C GLY A 736 40.09 -3.15 -18.16
N VAL A 737 40.64 -3.64 -17.04
CA VAL A 737 42.08 -3.93 -16.88
C VAL A 737 42.35 -5.30 -17.49
N ASN A 738 43.33 -5.41 -18.39
CA ASN A 738 43.79 -6.71 -18.89
C ASN A 738 44.80 -7.34 -17.92
N TRP A 739 45.03 -8.64 -18.04
CA TRP A 739 45.93 -9.39 -17.15
C TRP A 739 47.36 -8.81 -17.10
N ALA A 740 47.91 -8.36 -18.24
CA ALA A 740 49.26 -7.82 -18.30
C ALA A 740 49.40 -6.49 -17.54
N ASP A 741 48.38 -5.65 -17.59
CA ASP A 741 48.33 -4.39 -16.83
C ASP A 741 48.06 -4.63 -15.34
N ALA A 742 47.27 -5.65 -14.98
CA ALA A 742 47.08 -6.07 -13.60
C ALA A 742 48.41 -6.56 -12.97
N ARG A 743 49.22 -7.31 -13.73
CA ARG A 743 50.59 -7.69 -13.34
C ARG A 743 51.51 -6.48 -13.21
N ALA A 744 51.46 -5.55 -14.17
CA ALA A 744 52.27 -4.33 -14.12
C ALA A 744 51.91 -3.44 -12.92
N PHE A 745 50.65 -3.41 -12.52
CA PHE A 745 50.20 -2.73 -11.29
C PHE A 745 50.82 -3.37 -10.04
N CYS A 746 50.82 -4.70 -9.93
CA CYS A 746 51.47 -5.43 -8.83
C CYS A 746 52.99 -5.17 -8.78
N ASP A 747 53.66 -5.21 -9.93
CA ASP A 747 55.09 -4.90 -10.03
C ASP A 747 55.40 -3.46 -9.61
N TRP A 748 54.54 -2.51 -9.98
CA TRP A 748 54.67 -1.12 -9.52
C TRP A 748 54.43 -1.00 -8.02
N LEU A 749 53.41 -1.65 -7.45
CA LEU A 749 53.14 -1.63 -6.01
C LEU A 749 54.37 -2.03 -5.19
N ASN A 750 55.12 -3.05 -5.66
CA ASN A 750 56.37 -3.52 -5.06
C ASN A 750 57.50 -2.47 -5.03
N THR A 751 57.40 -1.40 -5.82
CA THR A 751 58.35 -0.27 -5.81
C THR A 751 57.94 0.85 -4.85
N THR A 752 56.77 0.74 -4.22
CA THR A 752 56.17 1.78 -3.38
C THR A 752 56.08 1.38 -1.90
N ALA A 753 55.78 2.35 -1.04
CA ALA A 753 55.48 2.09 0.37
C ALA A 753 54.13 1.35 0.60
N ALA A 754 53.35 1.04 -0.45
CA ALA A 754 52.12 0.24 -0.34
C ALA A 754 52.40 -1.23 0.01
N VAL A 755 53.62 -1.69 -0.22
CA VAL A 755 54.09 -3.04 0.13
C VAL A 755 55.23 -2.88 1.16
N PRO A 756 55.07 -3.38 2.41
CA PRO A 756 56.11 -3.34 3.42
C PRO A 756 57.43 -3.98 2.99
N ALA A 757 58.54 -3.49 3.54
CA ALA A 757 59.87 -4.06 3.27
C ALA A 757 59.92 -5.55 3.61
N GLY A 758 60.39 -6.36 2.66
CA GLY A 758 60.44 -7.82 2.77
C GLY A 758 59.17 -8.53 2.30
N TRP A 759 58.15 -7.80 1.82
CA TRP A 759 56.96 -8.38 1.18
C TRP A 759 57.02 -8.20 -0.33
N ARG A 760 56.26 -9.02 -1.05
CA ARG A 760 56.05 -8.91 -2.49
C ARG A 760 54.56 -9.08 -2.79
N ALA A 761 53.93 -8.08 -3.38
CA ALA A 761 52.58 -8.15 -3.93
C ALA A 761 52.61 -8.81 -5.31
N ASP A 762 51.63 -9.68 -5.55
CA ASP A 762 51.37 -10.31 -6.84
C ASP A 762 49.85 -10.56 -6.97
N LEU A 763 49.37 -10.96 -8.15
CA LEU A 763 48.01 -11.48 -8.29
C LEU A 763 47.87 -12.78 -7.47
N PRO A 764 46.71 -13.04 -6.84
CA PRO A 764 46.50 -14.30 -6.15
C PRO A 764 46.46 -15.46 -7.15
N THR A 765 46.90 -16.63 -6.74
CA THR A 765 46.48 -17.87 -7.41
C THR A 765 44.98 -18.09 -7.17
N GLU A 766 44.32 -18.85 -8.04
CA GLU A 766 42.91 -19.21 -7.86
C GLU A 766 42.67 -19.90 -6.50
N ALA A 767 43.61 -20.74 -6.07
CA ALA A 767 43.56 -21.39 -4.77
C ALA A 767 43.67 -20.40 -3.60
N GLU A 768 44.55 -19.39 -3.68
CA GLU A 768 44.65 -18.33 -2.67
C GLU A 768 43.40 -17.45 -2.64
N TRP A 769 42.80 -17.17 -3.80
CA TRP A 769 41.58 -16.39 -3.89
C TRP A 769 40.39 -17.15 -3.29
N GLU A 770 40.17 -18.39 -3.71
CA GLU A 770 39.04 -19.19 -3.23
C GLU A 770 39.16 -19.52 -1.74
N TYR A 771 40.37 -19.84 -1.25
CA TYR A 771 40.56 -20.06 0.18
C TYR A 771 40.32 -18.80 1.02
N ALA A 772 40.69 -17.63 0.48
CA ALA A 772 40.41 -16.35 1.14
C ALA A 772 38.90 -16.02 1.14
N ALA A 773 38.15 -16.46 0.12
CA ALA A 773 36.70 -16.31 0.03
C ALA A 773 35.97 -17.30 0.95
N ARG A 774 36.31 -18.58 0.88
CA ARG A 774 35.55 -19.71 1.45
C ARG A 774 36.03 -20.12 2.85
N GLY A 775 37.31 -19.94 3.16
CA GLY A 775 37.91 -20.55 4.35
C GLY A 775 38.03 -22.08 4.22
N GLY A 776 38.00 -22.80 5.36
CA GLY A 776 38.26 -24.25 5.40
C GLY A 776 37.03 -25.15 5.60
N ASP A 777 35.84 -24.58 5.78
CA ASP A 777 34.63 -25.30 6.24
C ASP A 777 33.66 -25.73 5.13
N GLY A 778 33.96 -25.41 3.87
CA GLY A 778 33.19 -25.85 2.71
C GLY A 778 31.92 -25.04 2.42
N ARG A 779 31.77 -23.85 3.02
CA ARG A 779 30.65 -22.93 2.75
C ARG A 779 30.49 -22.61 1.26
N ARG A 780 29.27 -22.29 0.84
CA ARG A 780 28.94 -21.94 -0.56
C ARG A 780 29.37 -20.53 -0.95
N TYR A 781 29.04 -19.54 -0.13
CA TYR A 781 29.40 -18.12 -0.33
C TYR A 781 30.37 -17.66 0.76
N PRO A 782 31.07 -16.52 0.58
CA PRO A 782 32.01 -16.02 1.60
C PRO A 782 31.39 -15.87 3.00
N TRP A 783 30.11 -15.51 3.05
CA TRP A 783 29.33 -15.33 4.27
C TRP A 783 28.61 -16.61 4.77
N GLY A 784 28.73 -17.75 4.09
CA GLY A 784 28.06 -19.01 4.45
C GLY A 784 27.16 -19.55 3.33
N ASP A 785 26.18 -20.40 3.69
CA ASP A 785 25.31 -21.08 2.71
C ASP A 785 23.98 -20.37 2.43
N ALA A 786 23.73 -19.25 3.11
CA ALA A 786 22.54 -18.44 2.87
C ALA A 786 22.64 -17.75 1.50
N LEU A 787 21.51 -17.71 0.77
CA LEU A 787 21.44 -17.10 -0.56
C LEU A 787 21.91 -15.63 -0.56
N PRO A 788 22.42 -15.12 -1.70
CA PRO A 788 22.82 -13.73 -1.83
C PRO A 788 21.64 -12.76 -1.60
N GLU A 789 21.88 -11.74 -0.78
CA GLU A 789 20.96 -10.62 -0.49
C GLU A 789 21.69 -9.31 -0.80
N ALA A 790 20.95 -8.23 -1.11
CA ALA A 790 21.54 -6.98 -1.63
C ALA A 790 22.57 -6.35 -0.67
N GLU A 791 22.46 -6.64 0.62
CA GLU A 791 23.38 -6.17 1.65
C GLU A 791 24.69 -6.99 1.72
N ARG A 792 24.73 -8.16 1.09
CA ARG A 792 25.87 -9.11 1.11
C ARG A 792 26.68 -9.10 -0.17
N ALA A 793 26.06 -8.89 -1.32
CA ALA A 793 26.80 -8.80 -2.58
C ALA A 793 26.03 -7.95 -3.59
N ASN A 794 26.75 -7.37 -4.54
CA ASN A 794 26.16 -6.80 -5.74
C ASN A 794 25.96 -7.90 -6.79
N PHE A 795 24.71 -8.35 -6.97
CA PHE A 795 24.33 -9.39 -7.93
C PHE A 795 23.11 -8.96 -8.77
N GLY A 796 22.87 -9.60 -9.92
CA GLY A 796 21.68 -9.33 -10.74
C GLY A 796 21.76 -8.14 -11.70
N GLY A 797 22.96 -7.56 -11.91
CA GLY A 797 23.18 -6.58 -12.98
C GLY A 797 22.75 -5.14 -12.68
N GLN A 798 22.67 -4.75 -11.40
CA GLN A 798 22.23 -3.41 -10.95
C GLN A 798 23.26 -2.28 -11.16
N GLY A 799 24.33 -2.52 -11.92
CA GLY A 799 25.41 -1.56 -12.15
C GLY A 799 26.53 -1.68 -11.12
N LEU A 800 27.60 -0.88 -11.30
CA LEU A 800 28.80 -0.96 -10.48
C LEU A 800 28.69 -0.06 -9.23
N GLU A 801 28.86 -0.64 -8.05
CA GLU A 801 28.75 0.06 -6.78
C GLU A 801 30.11 0.51 -6.22
N LEU A 802 30.08 1.28 -5.13
CA LEU A 802 31.31 1.73 -4.44
C LEU A 802 31.90 0.57 -3.63
N VAL A 803 33.21 0.42 -3.68
CA VAL A 803 33.97 -0.57 -2.90
C VAL A 803 33.71 -0.38 -1.39
N GLY A 804 33.42 -1.50 -0.72
CA GLY A 804 33.14 -1.56 0.72
C GLY A 804 31.67 -1.32 1.07
N ARG A 805 30.75 -1.39 0.09
CA ARG A 805 29.31 -1.19 0.30
C ARG A 805 28.60 -2.43 0.86
N HIS A 806 29.19 -3.61 0.74
CA HIS A 806 28.62 -4.88 1.21
C HIS A 806 29.45 -5.53 2.34
N PRO A 807 29.62 -4.89 3.51
CA PRO A 807 30.44 -5.45 4.60
C PRO A 807 29.81 -6.69 5.27
N LEU A 808 28.56 -7.05 4.93
CA LEU A 808 27.93 -8.30 5.35
C LEU A 808 28.33 -9.50 4.45
N GLY A 809 28.90 -9.23 3.28
CA GLY A 809 29.41 -10.23 2.35
C GLY A 809 30.81 -10.73 2.63
N ARG A 810 31.41 -10.32 3.76
CA ARG A 810 32.82 -10.62 4.04
C ARG A 810 33.06 -12.12 4.21
N SER A 811 34.22 -12.56 3.77
CA SER A 811 34.76 -13.90 3.99
C SER A 811 35.04 -14.16 5.48
N PRO A 812 35.27 -15.42 5.92
CA PRO A 812 35.61 -15.70 7.32
C PRO A 812 36.90 -15.03 7.79
N TRP A 813 37.77 -14.62 6.86
CA TRP A 813 39.00 -13.91 7.15
C TRP A 813 38.82 -12.38 7.20
N GLY A 814 37.65 -11.88 6.78
CA GLY A 814 37.32 -10.45 6.73
C GLY A 814 37.65 -9.77 5.40
N VAL A 815 37.85 -10.55 4.32
CA VAL A 815 38.00 -10.02 2.96
C VAL A 815 36.61 -9.72 2.40
N GLU A 816 36.40 -8.54 1.83
CA GLU A 816 35.10 -8.07 1.35
C GLU A 816 34.99 -8.20 -0.17
N GLU A 817 33.75 -8.30 -0.68
CA GLU A 817 33.44 -8.31 -2.12
C GLU A 817 34.04 -9.49 -2.93
N MET A 818 34.39 -10.59 -2.25
CA MET A 818 34.82 -11.87 -2.86
C MET A 818 33.69 -12.63 -3.58
N ALA A 819 32.51 -12.03 -3.72
CA ALA A 819 31.39 -12.53 -4.51
C ALA A 819 30.55 -11.35 -5.02
N GLY A 820 30.17 -11.40 -6.30
CA GLY A 820 29.48 -10.29 -6.98
C GLY A 820 30.43 -9.18 -7.44
N THR A 821 29.86 -8.01 -7.74
CA THR A 821 30.59 -6.78 -8.13
C THR A 821 31.35 -6.85 -9.46
N VAL A 822 32.52 -7.49 -9.52
CA VAL A 822 33.39 -7.57 -10.71
C VAL A 822 34.10 -8.92 -10.79
N TRP A 823 34.55 -9.28 -12.00
CA TRP A 823 35.47 -10.40 -12.19
C TRP A 823 36.90 -9.98 -11.84
N GLU A 824 37.62 -10.84 -11.13
CA GLU A 824 38.98 -10.55 -10.63
C GLU A 824 40.03 -11.44 -11.31
N TRP A 825 41.22 -10.90 -11.56
CA TRP A 825 42.32 -11.64 -12.18
C TRP A 825 43.08 -12.48 -11.16
N CYS A 826 43.22 -13.77 -11.44
CA CYS A 826 44.18 -14.67 -10.79
C CYS A 826 45.37 -14.97 -11.72
N LEU A 827 46.41 -15.63 -11.17
CA LEU A 827 47.63 -16.05 -11.90
C LEU A 827 47.41 -17.14 -12.95
#